data_AF-A0A1C3KUI6-F1
#
_entry.id   AF-A0A1C3KUI6-F1
#
_cell.length_a   1.000
_cell.length_b   1.000
_cell.length_c   1.000
_cell.angle_alpha   90.00
_cell.angle_beta   90.00
_cell.angle_gamma   90.00
#
_symmetry.space_group_name_H-M   'P 1'
#
loop_
_entity.id
_entity.type
_entity.pdbx_description
1 polymer ?
#
loop_
_entity_poly.entity_id
_entity_poly.type
_entity_poly.pdbx_seq_one_letter_code
_entity_poly.pdbx_strand_id
1 'polypeptide(L)'
;MKFAEKLKHLKVKSWENKYIDYKFLKKIIKRKCNTEISNLYERIDKNDSEIRDVCNLVSPDDVYTNIKEKKKKNDVECDDIDYTYLFFYVLEKYINMVKEHYEQEFNYLNEKINEITLFLESDKINLKDMELLKTKCLHIYNLFDILNNYLNINVLSVYKILKKKNKKEKLSTSLDLYQKYCNNLHQISREEHFNEKIKSTYLSIQKKRGDNCEKLDFINFKIYIKNKIENIGKYRGILYILCGILLTLIINTIILLYININNININTIISVLPIYRLLYILNFFFLFIFGSFLFMQLYGVNFTYILDLNKIIVDEYYSLINYVIFLLFLTTLSLLIFLLDVLFKLNIFSNIILHVVILCILLFCTTIFPFNFYKYKEKNFVFSSLLRVLLSGVFLVNNVNLLDNIIGDILTSLAKTFSDVQYFVCFLMSGMNTNIPAKCPSKIDMLNVEKITLSIVMETYVNPIFLGLPFYLRLCQCLIRYNNEGEKIHIYNMLKYMSGIAIVVCTSFNWADFGFDIYTSKIILICAYVIGSTYMYIWDLYCDWGLLKEYNYLLRKNNNLMYPPHYYYFAGFLNLIFRLTWAVTIMPVNLFQNKEINAFLISFILMFIEVLRRSIWICFRLENEHVTNASRYRAILWVPKMTKSKKF
;
A
#
# COMPACT_ATOMS: atom_id res chain seq x y z
N MET A 1 26.04 9.64 12.31
CA MET A 1 24.73 9.41 12.95
C MET A 1 24.92 9.17 14.45
N LYS A 2 24.18 9.85 15.33
CA LYS A 2 24.35 9.69 16.79
C LYS A 2 23.80 8.32 17.23
N PHE A 3 24.45 7.64 18.17
CA PHE A 3 24.03 6.29 18.64
C PHE A 3 22.54 6.19 19.02
N ALA A 4 22.00 7.24 19.66
CA ALA A 4 20.57 7.32 20.02
C ALA A 4 19.61 7.36 18.81
N GLU A 5 20.05 7.87 17.67
CA GLU A 5 19.28 7.86 16.40
C GLU A 5 19.36 6.47 15.77
N LYS A 6 20.53 5.82 15.78
CA LYS A 6 20.71 4.45 15.29
C LYS A 6 19.85 3.45 16.08
N LEU A 7 19.76 3.62 17.40
CA LEU A 7 18.91 2.79 18.26
C LEU A 7 17.42 2.85 17.87
N LYS A 8 16.92 4.02 17.46
CA LYS A 8 15.51 4.21 17.05
C LYS A 8 15.13 3.36 15.84
N HIS A 9 16.08 3.08 14.95
CA HIS A 9 15.85 2.27 13.75
C HIS A 9 16.04 0.77 13.98
N LEU A 10 16.77 0.38 15.04
CA LEU A 10 17.07 -1.02 15.37
C LEU A 10 16.04 -1.65 16.32
N LYS A 11 15.26 -0.85 17.05
CA LYS A 11 14.24 -1.34 17.98
C LYS A 11 13.06 -1.99 17.25
N VAL A 12 12.57 -3.09 17.82
CA VAL A 12 11.27 -3.67 17.47
C VAL A 12 10.17 -2.77 18.04
N LYS A 13 9.23 -2.32 17.19
CA LYS A 13 8.19 -1.34 17.60
C LYS A 13 7.27 -1.83 18.70
N SER A 14 6.90 -3.13 18.68
CA SER A 14 6.03 -3.72 19.71
C SER A 14 6.71 -3.80 21.08
N TRP A 15 8.05 -3.75 21.13
CA TRP A 15 8.84 -3.88 22.34
C TRP A 15 9.51 -2.56 22.73
N GLU A 16 9.07 -1.42 22.20
CA GLU A 16 9.77 -0.14 22.34
C GLU A 16 9.99 0.27 23.82
N ASN A 17 8.99 -0.03 24.66
CA ASN A 17 8.97 0.17 26.11
C ASN A 17 9.71 -0.92 26.91
N LYS A 18 10.18 -1.99 26.26
CA LYS A 18 10.98 -3.06 26.85
C LYS A 18 12.48 -2.90 26.57
N TYR A 19 12.91 -1.84 25.90
CA TYR A 19 14.33 -1.53 25.74
C TYR A 19 14.81 -0.54 26.81
N ILE A 20 16.10 -0.62 27.15
CA ILE A 20 16.75 0.38 28.01
C ILE A 20 16.56 1.79 27.43
N ASP A 21 16.04 2.71 28.26
CA ASP A 21 15.88 4.11 27.85
C ASP A 21 17.21 4.87 27.95
N TYR A 22 18.00 4.72 26.89
CA TYR A 22 19.28 5.41 26.72
C TYR A 22 19.15 6.94 26.80
N LYS A 23 18.00 7.52 26.41
CA LYS A 23 17.80 8.98 26.47
C LYS A 23 17.54 9.43 27.90
N PHE A 24 16.73 8.69 28.65
CA PHE A 24 16.45 8.99 30.05
C PHE A 24 17.70 8.88 30.92
N LEU A 25 18.47 7.77 30.81
CA LEU A 25 19.75 7.63 31.51
C LEU A 25 20.76 8.75 31.16
N LYS A 26 20.74 9.22 29.90
CA LYS A 26 21.56 10.36 29.48
C LYS A 26 21.12 11.68 30.12
N LYS A 27 19.83 11.87 30.42
CA LYS A 27 19.35 13.05 31.16
C LYS A 27 19.88 13.02 32.60
N ILE A 28 19.83 11.86 33.27
CA ILE A 28 20.37 11.66 34.63
C ILE A 28 21.87 11.97 34.66
N ILE A 29 22.66 11.41 33.73
CA ILE A 29 24.10 11.71 33.62
C ILE A 29 24.35 13.21 33.43
N LYS A 30 23.47 13.93 32.73
CA LYS A 30 23.63 15.38 32.49
C LYS A 30 23.22 16.26 33.67
N ARG A 31 22.66 15.70 34.76
CA ARG A 31 22.15 16.44 35.92
C ARG A 31 21.16 17.56 35.55
N LYS A 32 20.35 17.34 34.51
CA LYS A 32 19.33 18.31 34.14
C LYS A 32 18.15 18.23 35.11
N CYS A 33 17.78 19.33 35.76
CA CYS A 33 16.52 19.42 36.49
C CYS A 33 15.34 19.05 35.59
N ASN A 34 14.60 18.03 36.01
CA ASN A 34 13.40 17.53 35.33
C ASN A 34 12.42 17.08 36.43
N THR A 35 11.17 17.53 36.36
CA THR A 35 10.12 17.15 37.32
C THR A 35 9.92 15.64 37.38
N GLU A 36 10.11 14.94 36.26
CA GLU A 36 10.10 13.47 36.20
C GLU A 36 11.21 12.82 37.05
N ILE A 37 12.39 13.45 37.14
CA ILE A 37 13.53 12.91 37.89
C ILE A 37 13.33 13.12 39.39
N SER A 38 12.82 14.29 39.80
CA SER A 38 12.52 14.60 41.21
C SER A 38 11.44 13.66 41.76
N ASN A 39 10.33 13.52 41.04
CA ASN A 39 9.22 12.64 41.43
C ASN A 39 9.63 11.17 41.48
N LEU A 40 10.54 10.74 40.60
CA LEU A 40 11.07 9.38 40.61
C LEU A 40 11.98 9.16 41.82
N TYR A 41 12.88 10.10 42.10
CA TYR A 41 13.82 10.00 43.23
C TYR A 41 13.13 9.99 44.60
N GLU A 42 12.03 10.72 44.76
CA GLU A 42 11.20 10.69 45.98
C GLU A 42 10.55 9.32 46.24
N ARG A 43 10.27 8.54 45.19
CA ARG A 43 9.56 7.26 45.27
C ARG A 43 10.50 6.05 45.34
N ILE A 44 11.80 6.26 45.19
CA ILE A 44 12.78 5.19 45.14
C ILE A 44 13.19 4.79 46.56
N ASP A 45 13.37 3.49 46.76
CA ASP A 45 14.00 2.96 47.96
C ASP A 45 15.48 3.38 48.00
N LYS A 46 15.88 4.07 49.07
CA LYS A 46 17.22 4.64 49.27
C LYS A 46 18.14 3.72 50.11
N ASN A 47 17.64 2.55 50.50
CA ASN A 47 18.33 1.60 51.38
C ASN A 47 18.84 0.34 50.65
N ASP A 48 18.85 0.32 49.32
CA ASP A 48 19.38 -0.81 48.56
C ASP A 48 20.91 -0.92 48.75
N SER A 49 21.33 -1.94 49.51
CA SER A 49 22.74 -2.15 49.88
C SER A 49 23.62 -2.43 48.67
N GLU A 50 23.12 -3.17 47.67
CA GLU A 50 23.92 -3.54 46.49
C GLU A 50 24.21 -2.32 45.61
N ILE A 51 23.22 -1.43 45.45
CA ILE A 51 23.41 -0.19 44.69
C ILE A 51 24.32 0.77 45.45
N ARG A 52 24.21 0.83 46.78
CA ARG A 52 25.05 1.68 47.62
C ARG A 52 26.51 1.26 47.58
N ASP A 53 26.78 -0.04 47.58
CA ASP A 53 28.13 -0.59 47.40
C ASP A 53 28.70 -0.22 46.02
N VAL A 54 27.90 -0.30 44.95
CA VAL A 54 28.31 0.15 43.61
C VAL A 54 28.58 1.67 43.58
N CYS A 55 27.81 2.46 44.32
CA CYS A 55 28.03 3.91 44.41
C CYS A 55 29.32 4.25 45.18
N ASN A 56 29.63 3.50 46.23
CA ASN A 56 30.86 3.66 47.02
C ASN A 56 32.11 3.33 46.18
N LEU A 57 32.03 2.34 45.28
CA LEU A 57 33.12 2.00 44.33
C LEU A 57 33.36 3.05 43.24
N VAL A 58 32.41 3.97 43.05
CA VAL A 58 32.41 4.99 41.98
C VAL A 58 32.64 6.40 42.54
N SER A 59 32.56 6.56 43.86
CA SER A 59 32.79 7.84 44.52
C SER A 59 34.28 7.92 44.93
N PRO A 60 35.10 8.80 44.34
CA PRO A 60 36.44 9.02 44.85
C PRO A 60 36.35 9.69 46.23
N ASP A 61 37.19 9.24 47.17
CA ASP A 61 37.38 9.81 48.52
C ASP A 61 37.74 11.32 48.53
N ASP A 62 38.00 11.94 47.36
CA ASP A 62 38.44 13.33 47.22
C ASP A 62 37.33 14.38 46.97
N VAL A 63 36.04 14.04 47.07
CA VAL A 63 34.96 15.02 46.80
C VAL A 63 34.69 15.97 47.99
N TYR A 64 35.20 15.67 49.20
CA TYR A 64 34.99 16.54 50.37
C TYR A 64 35.79 17.86 50.36
N THR A 65 36.81 18.01 49.51
CA THR A 65 37.68 19.21 49.50
C THR A 65 37.35 20.24 48.41
N ASN A 66 36.52 19.93 47.41
CA ASN A 66 36.30 20.82 46.25
C ASN A 66 34.92 21.50 46.17
N ILE A 67 34.10 21.43 47.22
CA ILE A 67 32.76 22.07 47.25
C ILE A 67 32.86 23.62 47.26
N LYS A 68 34.03 24.21 47.57
CA LYS A 68 34.15 25.68 47.65
C LYS A 68 34.47 26.43 46.34
N GLU A 69 34.88 25.78 45.24
CA GLU A 69 35.46 26.55 44.11
C GLU A 69 34.84 26.41 42.71
N LYS A 70 33.68 25.76 42.52
CA LYS A 70 32.99 25.79 41.21
C LYS A 70 31.52 26.19 41.26
N LYS A 71 31.23 27.33 41.89
CA LYS A 71 30.04 28.13 41.57
C LYS A 71 30.32 29.02 40.37
N LYS A 72 30.05 28.53 39.15
CA LYS A 72 29.58 29.29 37.97
C LYS A 72 29.61 28.42 36.70
N LYS A 73 28.45 27.91 36.29
CA LYS A 73 27.84 28.07 34.95
C LYS A 73 26.62 27.17 34.77
N ASN A 74 25.45 27.80 34.78
CA ASN A 74 24.20 27.47 34.08
C ASN A 74 23.92 25.99 33.79
N ASP A 75 23.39 25.29 34.78
CA ASP A 75 22.24 24.39 34.67
C ASP A 75 21.70 24.29 36.11
N VAL A 76 20.38 24.43 36.32
CA VAL A 76 19.76 24.27 37.64
C VAL A 76 19.95 22.81 38.05
N GLU A 77 20.96 22.52 38.88
CA GLU A 77 21.09 21.23 39.58
C GLU A 77 20.19 21.29 40.82
N CYS A 78 19.43 20.21 41.10
CA CYS A 78 18.73 20.06 42.37
C CYS A 78 19.75 19.52 43.38
N ASP A 79 20.09 20.32 44.39
CA ASP A 79 21.11 19.96 45.39
C ASP A 79 20.72 18.72 46.25
N ASP A 80 19.44 18.33 46.26
CA ASP A 80 18.90 17.25 47.11
C ASP A 80 18.91 15.83 46.47
N ILE A 81 19.37 15.69 45.21
CA ILE A 81 19.30 14.41 44.47
C ILE A 81 20.67 13.74 44.36
N ASP A 82 20.81 12.52 44.89
CA ASP A 82 21.95 11.66 44.56
C ASP A 82 21.80 11.06 43.15
N TYR A 83 22.34 11.78 42.17
CA TYR A 83 22.34 11.38 40.76
C TYR A 83 23.16 10.11 40.48
N THR A 84 24.10 9.74 41.35
CA THR A 84 24.91 8.52 41.17
C THR A 84 24.09 7.30 41.58
N TYR A 85 23.48 7.35 42.77
CA TYR A 85 22.56 6.32 43.24
C TYR A 85 21.38 6.15 42.27
N LEU A 86 20.75 7.27 41.88
CA LEU A 86 19.63 7.26 40.95
C LEU A 86 19.98 6.62 39.61
N PHE A 87 21.19 6.86 39.09
CA PHE A 87 21.62 6.28 37.82
C PHE A 87 21.72 4.76 37.90
N PHE A 88 22.38 4.22 38.93
CA PHE A 88 22.57 2.78 39.07
C PHE A 88 21.26 2.07 39.40
N TYR A 89 20.40 2.67 40.24
CA TYR A 89 19.06 2.17 40.50
C TYR A 89 18.21 2.03 39.23
N VAL A 90 18.18 3.09 38.40
CA VAL A 90 17.42 3.06 37.15
C VAL A 90 18.02 2.08 36.14
N LEU A 91 19.34 1.96 36.10
CA LEU A 91 20.02 1.01 35.22
C LEU A 91 19.71 -0.44 35.61
N GLU A 92 19.79 -0.79 36.90
CA GLU A 92 19.44 -2.11 37.44
C GLU A 92 17.99 -2.48 37.10
N LYS A 93 17.06 -1.54 37.31
CA LYS A 93 15.64 -1.72 36.98
C LYS A 93 15.43 -1.98 35.49
N TYR A 94 16.12 -1.26 34.62
CA TYR A 94 16.04 -1.52 33.18
C TYR A 94 16.66 -2.84 32.77
N ILE A 95 17.75 -3.26 33.43
CA ILE A 95 18.35 -4.57 33.19
C ILE A 95 17.34 -5.66 33.57
N ASN A 96 16.75 -5.61 34.77
CA ASN A 96 15.75 -6.59 35.22
C ASN A 96 14.53 -6.64 34.29
N MET A 97 14.02 -5.49 33.83
CA MET A 97 12.96 -5.43 32.82
C MET A 97 13.34 -6.15 31.52
N VAL A 98 14.60 -6.01 31.06
CA VAL A 98 15.09 -6.70 29.86
C VAL A 98 15.16 -8.20 30.09
N LYS A 99 15.60 -8.64 31.28
CA LYS A 99 15.67 -10.05 31.67
C LYS A 99 14.28 -10.70 31.65
N GLU A 100 13.33 -10.11 32.38
CA GLU A 100 11.95 -10.61 32.48
C GLU A 100 11.31 -10.75 31.09
N HIS A 101 11.46 -9.72 30.23
CA HIS A 101 10.89 -9.77 28.89
C HIS A 101 11.55 -10.85 28.03
N TYR A 102 12.88 -10.98 28.08
CA TYR A 102 13.58 -12.01 27.34
C TYR A 102 13.15 -13.42 27.78
N GLU A 103 13.03 -13.66 29.09
CA GLU A 103 12.60 -14.95 29.63
C GLU A 103 11.16 -15.29 29.23
N GLN A 104 10.24 -14.32 29.28
CA GLN A 104 8.86 -14.50 28.85
C GLN A 104 8.77 -14.92 27.37
N GLU A 105 9.44 -14.18 26.48
CA GLU A 105 9.44 -14.47 25.04
C GLU A 105 10.16 -15.79 24.73
N PHE A 106 11.27 -16.08 25.43
CA PHE A 106 11.98 -17.34 25.29
C PHE A 106 11.11 -18.53 25.69
N ASN A 107 10.44 -18.45 26.84
CA ASN A 107 9.58 -19.53 27.34
C ASN A 107 8.44 -19.82 26.37
N TYR A 108 7.80 -18.77 25.84
CA TYR A 108 6.79 -18.91 24.79
C TYR A 108 7.33 -19.63 23.53
N LEU A 109 8.50 -19.24 23.04
CA LEU A 109 9.12 -19.89 21.87
C LEU A 109 9.50 -21.34 22.18
N ASN A 110 9.96 -21.62 23.40
CA ASN A 110 10.34 -22.95 23.83
C ASN A 110 9.13 -23.89 23.99
N GLU A 111 8.00 -23.39 24.50
CA GLU A 111 6.73 -24.14 24.51
C GLU A 111 6.29 -24.47 23.08
N LYS A 112 6.35 -23.48 22.17
CA LYS A 112 5.96 -23.68 20.76
C LYS A 112 6.81 -24.70 20.04
N ILE A 113 8.11 -24.78 20.36
CA ILE A 113 8.95 -25.81 19.75
C ILE A 113 8.71 -27.19 20.38
N ASN A 114 8.42 -27.26 21.68
CA ASN A 114 8.03 -28.50 22.35
C ASN A 114 6.70 -29.05 21.79
N GLU A 115 5.73 -28.17 21.47
CA GLU A 115 4.49 -28.56 20.79
C GLU A 115 4.78 -29.23 19.44
N ILE A 116 5.75 -28.71 18.68
CA ILE A 116 6.16 -29.29 17.40
C ILE A 116 6.81 -30.66 17.61
N THR A 117 7.71 -30.80 18.60
CA THR A 117 8.34 -32.10 18.89
C THR A 117 7.34 -33.14 19.34
N LEU A 118 6.40 -32.78 20.23
CA LEU A 118 5.32 -33.67 20.68
C LEU A 118 4.40 -34.08 19.53
N PHE A 119 4.05 -33.13 18.65
CA PHE A 119 3.23 -33.44 17.48
C PHE A 119 3.96 -34.37 16.51
N LEU A 120 5.28 -34.22 16.37
CA LEU A 120 6.11 -35.11 15.57
C LEU A 120 6.21 -36.52 16.13
N GLU A 121 5.97 -36.75 17.42
CA GLU A 121 5.96 -38.08 18.03
C GLU A 121 4.67 -38.87 17.75
N SER A 122 3.61 -38.20 17.30
CA SER A 122 2.35 -38.87 16.95
C SER A 122 2.42 -39.65 15.63
N ASP A 123 1.75 -40.82 15.56
CA ASP A 123 1.81 -41.74 14.41
C ASP A 123 0.88 -41.37 13.22
N LYS A 124 0.09 -40.29 13.33
CA LYS A 124 -0.89 -39.87 12.32
C LYS A 124 -0.50 -38.55 11.65
N ILE A 125 0.61 -38.53 10.89
CA ILE A 125 1.07 -37.29 10.25
C ILE A 125 0.96 -37.39 8.72
N ASN A 126 0.17 -36.50 8.11
CA ASN A 126 0.08 -36.37 6.65
C ASN A 126 1.15 -35.42 6.10
N LEU A 127 1.45 -35.52 4.80
CA LEU A 127 2.41 -34.66 4.10
C LEU A 127 2.11 -33.15 4.24
N LYS A 128 0.83 -32.75 4.27
CA LYS A 128 0.41 -31.36 4.48
C LYS A 128 0.75 -30.83 5.87
N ASP A 129 0.63 -31.67 6.89
CA ASP A 129 0.96 -31.30 8.27
C ASP A 129 2.47 -31.11 8.42
N MET A 130 3.28 -31.91 7.71
CA MET A 130 4.74 -31.76 7.68
C MET A 130 5.20 -30.42 7.09
N GLU A 131 4.58 -29.93 6.02
CA GLU A 131 4.90 -28.61 5.43
C GLU A 131 4.48 -27.45 6.36
N LEU A 132 3.36 -27.60 7.06
CA LEU A 132 2.91 -26.65 8.06
C LEU A 132 3.87 -26.59 9.25
N LEU A 133 4.29 -27.74 9.79
CA LEU A 133 5.26 -27.83 10.89
C LEU A 133 6.61 -27.25 10.52
N LYS A 134 7.08 -27.51 9.29
CA LYS A 134 8.29 -26.92 8.74
C LYS A 134 8.21 -25.40 8.77
N THR A 135 7.12 -24.84 8.24
CA THR A 135 6.88 -23.39 8.22
C THR A 135 6.83 -22.79 9.62
N LYS A 136 6.17 -23.46 10.57
CA LYS A 136 6.13 -23.06 11.99
C LYS A 136 7.53 -23.06 12.63
N CYS A 137 8.34 -24.10 12.38
CA CYS A 137 9.72 -24.18 12.87
C CYS A 137 10.58 -23.02 12.32
N LEU A 138 10.42 -22.67 11.04
CA LEU A 138 11.12 -21.51 10.44
C LEU A 138 10.68 -20.18 11.07
N HIS A 139 9.39 -20.04 11.38
CA HIS A 139 8.87 -18.86 12.05
C HIS A 139 9.45 -18.70 13.46
N ILE A 140 9.56 -19.79 14.22
CA ILE A 140 10.17 -19.80 15.57
C ILE A 140 11.63 -19.34 15.49
N TYR A 141 12.40 -19.83 14.50
CA TYR A 141 13.78 -19.37 14.28
C TYR A 141 13.86 -17.86 14.05
N ASN A 142 13.02 -17.31 13.19
CA ASN A 142 13.02 -15.88 12.89
C ASN A 142 12.66 -15.03 14.13
N LEU A 143 11.65 -15.46 14.91
CA LEU A 143 11.31 -14.78 16.16
C LEU A 143 12.46 -14.83 17.18
N PHE A 144 13.16 -15.96 17.27
CA PHE A 144 14.30 -16.10 18.16
C PHE A 144 15.49 -15.23 17.72
N ASP A 145 15.77 -15.10 16.42
CA ASP A 145 16.80 -14.18 15.92
C ASP A 145 16.46 -12.71 16.25
N ILE A 146 15.17 -12.34 16.19
CA ILE A 146 14.70 -11.02 16.63
C ILE A 146 14.92 -10.84 18.15
N LEU A 147 14.66 -11.87 18.96
CA LEU A 147 14.89 -11.86 20.41
C LEU A 147 16.37 -11.73 20.78
N ASN A 148 17.27 -12.44 20.07
CA ASN A 148 18.72 -12.31 20.24
C ASN A 148 19.21 -10.90 19.86
N ASN A 149 18.69 -10.35 18.76
CA ASN A 149 18.97 -8.96 18.38
C ASN A 149 18.49 -7.97 19.44
N TYR A 150 17.33 -8.21 20.07
CA TYR A 150 16.85 -7.41 21.20
C TYR A 150 17.84 -7.43 22.37
N LEU A 151 18.34 -8.61 22.77
CA LEU A 151 19.33 -8.74 23.84
C LEU A 151 20.62 -7.99 23.50
N ASN A 152 21.16 -8.20 22.29
CA ASN A 152 22.39 -7.54 21.81
C ASN A 152 22.29 -6.01 21.77
N ILE A 153 21.14 -5.47 21.38
CA ILE A 153 20.90 -4.01 21.38
C ILE A 153 20.88 -3.46 22.81
N ASN A 154 20.31 -4.19 23.77
CA ASN A 154 20.28 -3.77 25.18
C ASN A 154 21.66 -3.86 25.82
N VAL A 155 22.43 -4.94 25.60
CA VAL A 155 23.84 -5.04 26.01
C VAL A 155 24.65 -3.85 25.47
N LEU A 156 24.51 -3.55 24.17
CA LEU A 156 25.20 -2.42 23.55
C LEU A 156 24.77 -1.07 24.16
N SER A 157 23.51 -0.95 24.59
CA SER A 157 23.00 0.23 25.26
C SER A 157 23.62 0.43 26.65
N VAL A 158 23.75 -0.65 27.43
CA VAL A 158 24.47 -0.66 28.72
C VAL A 158 25.93 -0.25 28.52
N TYR A 159 26.64 -0.87 27.57
CA TYR A 159 28.02 -0.50 27.25
C TYR A 159 28.16 0.99 26.93
N LYS A 160 27.31 1.51 26.04
CA LYS A 160 27.40 2.90 25.58
C LYS A 160 26.99 3.91 26.65
N ILE A 161 26.15 3.55 27.62
CA ILE A 161 25.71 4.48 28.67
C ILE A 161 26.74 4.53 29.80
N LEU A 162 27.31 3.39 30.20
CA LEU A 162 28.40 3.31 31.18
C LEU A 162 29.65 4.04 30.66
N LYS A 163 30.05 3.79 29.40
CA LYS A 163 31.15 4.52 28.75
C LYS A 163 30.92 6.04 28.73
N LYS A 164 29.65 6.47 28.63
CA LYS A 164 29.30 7.89 28.64
C LYS A 164 29.39 8.50 30.04
N LYS A 165 28.94 7.79 31.08
CA LYS A 165 29.08 8.21 32.48
C LYS A 165 30.55 8.35 32.85
N ASN A 166 31.37 7.33 32.55
CA ASN A 166 32.81 7.39 32.75
C ASN A 166 33.43 8.64 32.09
N LYS A 167 33.18 8.88 30.79
CA LYS A 167 33.75 10.05 30.10
C LYS A 167 33.38 11.39 30.77
N LYS A 168 32.21 11.49 31.44
CA LYS A 168 31.80 12.71 32.14
C LYS A 168 32.48 12.86 33.51
N GLU A 169 32.61 11.76 34.24
CA GLU A 169 33.05 11.74 35.65
C GLU A 169 34.53 11.36 35.83
N LYS A 170 35.26 11.01 34.75
CA LYS A 170 36.68 10.62 34.73
C LYS A 170 37.02 9.46 35.69
N LEU A 171 36.25 8.38 35.64
CA LEU A 171 36.34 7.24 36.56
C LEU A 171 37.22 6.10 36.01
N SER A 172 38.05 5.48 36.85
CA SER A 172 38.88 4.31 36.50
C SER A 172 38.12 2.97 36.61
N THR A 173 37.13 2.85 37.50
CA THR A 173 36.38 1.61 37.83
C THR A 173 35.32 1.17 36.81
N SER A 174 35.31 1.77 35.62
CA SER A 174 34.23 1.55 34.63
C SER A 174 34.27 0.20 33.91
N LEU A 175 35.45 -0.44 33.83
CA LEU A 175 35.61 -1.71 33.12
C LEU A 175 34.99 -2.85 33.93
N ASP A 176 35.17 -2.83 35.25
CA ASP A 176 34.63 -3.82 36.18
C ASP A 176 33.10 -3.74 36.26
N LEU A 177 32.56 -2.51 36.28
CA LEU A 177 31.11 -2.30 36.21
C LEU A 177 30.52 -2.68 34.85
N TYR A 178 31.25 -2.43 33.76
CA TYR A 178 30.85 -2.91 32.44
C TYR A 178 30.76 -4.44 32.42
N GLN A 179 31.77 -5.12 32.96
CA GLN A 179 31.82 -6.57 33.03
C GLN A 179 30.70 -7.12 33.92
N LYS A 180 30.45 -6.54 35.11
CA LYS A 180 29.33 -6.91 35.99
C LYS A 180 27.98 -6.83 35.25
N TYR A 181 27.66 -5.67 34.68
CA TYR A 181 26.35 -5.43 34.08
C TYR A 181 26.12 -6.11 32.73
N CYS A 182 27.15 -6.22 31.90
CA CYS A 182 27.02 -6.92 30.62
C CYS A 182 27.02 -8.43 30.79
N ASN A 183 27.80 -8.98 31.72
CA ASN A 183 27.76 -10.41 32.04
C ASN A 183 26.38 -10.82 32.56
N ASN A 184 25.75 -9.98 33.40
CA ASN A 184 24.38 -10.21 33.87
C ASN A 184 23.35 -10.35 32.73
N LEU A 185 23.53 -9.65 31.62
CA LEU A 185 22.65 -9.78 30.44
C LEU A 185 23.09 -10.93 29.52
N HIS A 186 24.40 -11.15 29.36
CA HIS A 186 24.93 -12.23 28.53
C HIS A 186 24.65 -13.63 29.10
N GLN A 187 24.62 -13.80 30.42
CA GLN A 187 24.29 -15.05 31.10
C GLN A 187 22.90 -15.59 30.73
N ILE A 188 21.98 -14.73 30.29
CA ILE A 188 20.61 -15.10 29.92
C ILE A 188 20.52 -15.49 28.45
N SER A 189 21.56 -15.24 27.65
CA SER A 189 21.61 -15.70 26.26
C SER A 189 21.53 -17.22 26.22
N ARG A 190 20.55 -17.73 25.47
CA ARG A 190 20.33 -19.16 25.22
C ARG A 190 20.53 -19.51 23.74
N GLU A 191 21.29 -18.66 23.04
CA GLU A 191 21.43 -18.69 21.58
C GLU A 191 21.89 -20.05 21.08
N GLU A 192 22.98 -20.59 21.64
CA GLU A 192 23.58 -21.85 21.19
C GLU A 192 22.63 -23.03 21.38
N HIS A 193 22.20 -23.30 22.62
CA HIS A 193 21.35 -24.43 22.95
C HIS A 193 19.99 -24.39 22.22
N PHE A 194 19.35 -23.22 22.13
CA PHE A 194 18.02 -23.15 21.51
C PHE A 194 18.10 -23.25 19.98
N ASN A 195 19.15 -22.71 19.36
CA ASN A 195 19.41 -22.89 17.95
C ASN A 195 19.68 -24.34 17.57
N GLU A 196 20.40 -25.09 18.40
CA GLU A 196 20.59 -26.53 18.21
C GLU A 196 19.26 -27.29 18.32
N LYS A 197 18.41 -26.93 19.28
CA LYS A 197 17.07 -27.50 19.43
C LYS A 197 16.16 -27.22 18.23
N ILE A 198 16.21 -26.01 17.68
CA ILE A 198 15.49 -25.66 16.45
C ILE A 198 16.01 -26.50 15.27
N LYS A 199 17.33 -26.60 15.14
CA LYS A 199 17.97 -27.36 14.07
C LYS A 199 17.62 -28.84 14.14
N SER A 200 17.69 -29.46 15.32
CA SER A 200 17.37 -30.88 15.50
C SER A 200 15.90 -31.17 15.19
N THR A 201 14.99 -30.28 15.62
CA THR A 201 13.55 -30.37 15.31
C THR A 201 13.29 -30.21 13.81
N TYR A 202 13.98 -29.30 13.13
CA TYR A 202 13.84 -29.14 11.69
C TYR A 202 14.31 -30.37 10.92
N LEU A 203 15.45 -30.96 11.33
CA LEU A 203 15.99 -32.18 10.73
C LEU A 203 15.10 -33.40 10.98
N SER A 204 14.43 -33.50 12.14
CA SER A 204 13.49 -34.60 12.40
C SER A 204 12.24 -34.53 11.52
N ILE A 205 11.72 -33.33 11.26
CA ILE A 205 10.63 -33.10 10.28
C ILE A 205 11.05 -33.59 8.89
N GLN A 206 12.28 -33.27 8.48
CA GLN A 206 12.79 -33.62 7.15
C GLN A 206 13.05 -35.11 6.99
N LYS A 207 13.59 -35.78 8.03
CA LYS A 207 13.77 -37.24 8.04
C LYS A 207 12.45 -38.00 7.89
N LYS A 208 11.39 -37.62 8.62
CA LYS A 208 10.07 -38.28 8.50
C LYS A 208 9.42 -38.12 7.11
N ARG A 209 9.88 -37.16 6.30
CA ARG A 209 9.40 -36.95 4.92
C ARG A 209 10.05 -37.87 3.89
N GLY A 210 11.14 -38.56 4.23
CA GLY A 210 11.92 -39.35 3.28
C GLY A 210 12.87 -38.52 2.39
N ASP A 211 13.10 -37.25 2.73
CA ASP A 211 14.06 -36.40 2.01
C ASP A 211 15.50 -36.80 2.44
N ASN A 212 16.37 -37.17 1.48
CA ASN A 212 17.79 -37.43 1.74
C ASN A 212 18.43 -36.21 2.42
N CYS A 213 18.81 -36.38 3.69
CA CYS A 213 19.35 -35.29 4.50
C CYS A 213 20.86 -35.18 4.28
N GLU A 214 21.29 -34.28 3.41
CA GLU A 214 22.65 -33.74 3.52
C GLU A 214 22.78 -33.05 4.89
N LYS A 215 23.90 -33.27 5.57
CA LYS A 215 24.22 -32.60 6.84
C LYS A 215 24.34 -31.10 6.58
N LEU A 216 23.27 -30.34 6.79
CA LEU A 216 23.37 -28.88 6.79
C LEU A 216 24.04 -28.43 8.08
N ASP A 217 25.27 -27.91 7.96
CA ASP A 217 25.93 -27.15 9.02
C ASP A 217 25.09 -25.93 9.42
N PHE A 218 25.21 -25.47 10.67
CA PHE A 218 24.36 -24.39 11.20
C PHE A 218 24.46 -23.10 10.38
N ILE A 219 25.67 -22.81 9.86
CA ILE A 219 25.92 -21.71 8.93
C ILE A 219 25.20 -21.94 7.60
N ASN A 220 25.26 -23.16 7.05
CA ASN A 220 24.55 -23.52 5.82
C ASN A 220 23.03 -23.53 6.00
N PHE A 221 22.51 -23.83 7.19
CA PHE A 221 21.10 -23.70 7.53
C PHE A 221 20.67 -22.22 7.59
N LYS A 222 21.46 -21.35 8.25
CA LYS A 222 21.21 -19.90 8.29
C LYS A 222 21.27 -19.27 6.88
N ILE A 223 22.24 -19.70 6.07
CA ILE A 223 22.37 -19.31 4.65
C ILE A 223 21.22 -19.89 3.83
N TYR A 224 20.81 -21.13 4.05
CA TYR A 224 19.66 -21.75 3.37
C TYR A 224 18.36 -21.02 3.69
N ILE A 225 18.12 -20.65 4.95
CA ILE A 225 16.97 -19.86 5.39
C ILE A 225 17.00 -18.47 4.76
N LYS A 226 18.15 -17.79 4.84
CA LYS A 226 18.33 -16.46 4.26
C LYS A 226 18.16 -16.50 2.73
N ASN A 227 18.73 -17.49 2.06
CA ASN A 227 18.54 -17.73 0.63
C ASN A 227 17.10 -18.12 0.29
N LYS A 228 16.38 -18.84 1.14
CA LYS A 228 14.97 -19.20 0.91
C LYS A 228 14.05 -18.00 1.11
N ILE A 229 14.37 -17.12 2.06
CA ILE A 229 13.73 -15.82 2.28
C ILE A 229 14.06 -14.85 1.13
N GLU A 230 15.31 -14.82 0.64
CA GLU A 230 15.72 -14.06 -0.55
C GLU A 230 15.14 -14.65 -1.84
N ASN A 231 14.93 -15.97 -1.91
CA ASN A 231 14.23 -16.63 -3.01
C ASN A 231 12.71 -16.37 -2.99
N ILE A 232 12.11 -16.04 -1.85
CA ILE A 232 10.75 -15.45 -1.82
C ILE A 232 10.78 -14.06 -2.51
N GLY A 233 11.94 -13.40 -2.57
CA GLY A 233 12.23 -12.21 -3.38
C GLY A 233 12.64 -12.44 -4.84
N LYS A 234 12.77 -13.70 -5.31
CA LYS A 234 13.18 -14.02 -6.71
C LYS A 234 12.14 -13.68 -7.78
N TYR A 235 10.95 -13.23 -7.41
CA TYR A 235 9.98 -12.69 -8.36
C TYR A 235 10.43 -11.36 -9.00
N ARG A 236 11.49 -10.71 -8.50
CA ARG A 236 12.00 -9.45 -9.06
C ARG A 236 12.72 -9.60 -10.40
N GLY A 237 13.46 -10.68 -10.63
CA GLY A 237 14.31 -10.83 -11.83
C GLY A 237 13.50 -10.91 -13.13
N ILE A 238 12.51 -11.80 -13.16
CA ILE A 238 11.60 -11.95 -14.31
C ILE A 238 10.78 -10.68 -14.51
N LEU A 239 10.37 -10.00 -13.43
CA LEU A 239 9.61 -8.76 -13.49
C LEU A 239 10.39 -7.62 -14.15
N TYR A 240 11.65 -7.40 -13.77
CA TYR A 240 12.46 -6.36 -14.41
C TYR A 240 12.74 -6.66 -15.89
N ILE A 241 12.93 -7.93 -16.24
CA ILE A 241 13.09 -8.36 -17.64
C ILE A 241 11.79 -8.12 -18.42
N LEU A 242 10.64 -8.54 -17.91
CA LEU A 242 9.34 -8.31 -18.55
C LEU A 242 9.03 -6.82 -18.69
N CYS A 243 9.30 -6.00 -17.67
CA CYS A 243 9.13 -4.55 -17.74
C CYS A 243 10.07 -3.91 -18.78
N GLY A 244 11.33 -4.37 -18.87
CA GLY A 244 12.26 -3.91 -19.90
C GLY A 244 11.80 -4.27 -21.31
N ILE A 245 11.37 -5.52 -21.52
CA ILE A 245 10.82 -5.96 -22.80
C ILE A 245 9.53 -5.19 -23.14
N LEU A 246 8.66 -4.98 -22.17
CA LEU A 246 7.43 -4.21 -22.34
C LEU A 246 7.73 -2.77 -22.79
N LEU A 247 8.71 -2.12 -22.18
CA LEU A 247 9.13 -0.78 -22.56
C LEU A 247 9.60 -0.74 -24.02
N THR A 248 10.44 -1.70 -24.42
CA THR A 248 10.89 -1.83 -25.81
C THR A 248 9.73 -2.08 -26.77
N LEU A 249 8.79 -2.95 -26.41
CA LEU A 249 7.61 -3.23 -27.22
C LEU A 249 6.72 -1.99 -27.37
N ILE A 250 6.51 -1.21 -26.29
CA ILE A 250 5.77 0.04 -26.33
C ILE A 250 6.45 1.03 -27.28
N ILE A 251 7.77 1.20 -27.18
CA ILE A 251 8.54 2.06 -28.08
C ILE A 251 8.35 1.62 -29.54
N ASN A 252 8.45 0.32 -29.82
CA ASN A 252 8.24 -0.21 -31.17
C ASN A 252 6.80 0.02 -31.67
N THR A 253 5.79 -0.14 -30.82
CA THR A 253 4.39 0.15 -31.22
C THR A 253 4.18 1.63 -31.53
N ILE A 254 4.80 2.54 -30.77
CA ILE A 254 4.73 3.99 -31.04
C ILE A 254 5.42 4.32 -32.36
N ILE A 255 6.60 3.74 -32.61
CA ILE A 255 7.32 3.91 -33.88
C ILE A 255 6.45 3.42 -35.05
N LEU A 256 5.84 2.23 -34.96
CA LEU A 256 4.98 1.69 -36.00
C LEU A 256 3.71 2.54 -36.24
N LEU A 257 3.12 3.10 -35.18
CA LEU A 257 1.99 4.05 -35.31
C LEU A 257 2.40 5.38 -35.96
N TYR A 258 3.68 5.74 -35.91
CA TYR A 258 4.22 6.94 -36.56
C TYR A 258 4.60 6.71 -38.03
N ILE A 259 5.02 5.49 -38.38
CA ILE A 259 5.40 5.16 -39.76
C ILE A 259 4.15 5.21 -40.66
N ASN A 260 4.10 6.24 -41.51
CA ASN A 260 3.07 6.40 -42.51
C ASN A 260 3.46 5.64 -43.79
N ILE A 261 3.02 4.38 -43.92
CA ILE A 261 3.20 3.64 -45.19
C ILE A 261 2.04 4.03 -46.12
N ASN A 262 2.36 4.70 -47.22
CA ASN A 262 1.37 5.01 -48.25
C ASN A 262 0.74 3.69 -48.76
N ASN A 263 -0.58 3.56 -48.66
CA ASN A 263 -1.44 2.39 -49.01
C ASN A 263 -1.92 1.46 -47.87
N ILE A 264 -1.97 1.92 -46.61
CA ILE A 264 -2.59 1.17 -45.49
C ILE A 264 -4.10 1.45 -45.43
N ASN A 265 -4.90 0.40 -45.18
CA ASN A 265 -6.31 0.57 -44.80
C ASN A 265 -6.40 1.02 -43.33
N ILE A 266 -6.29 2.32 -43.08
CA ILE A 266 -6.22 2.87 -41.72
C ILE A 266 -7.48 2.56 -40.88
N ASN A 267 -8.62 2.31 -41.53
CA ASN A 267 -9.89 1.99 -40.88
C ASN A 267 -9.82 0.67 -40.09
N THR A 268 -9.02 -0.29 -40.54
CA THR A 268 -8.84 -1.57 -39.82
C THR A 268 -8.11 -1.35 -38.50
N ILE A 269 -7.09 -0.49 -38.50
CA ILE A 269 -6.34 -0.14 -37.28
C ILE A 269 -7.27 0.57 -36.31
N ILE A 270 -7.96 1.61 -36.80
CA ILE A 270 -8.78 2.47 -35.95
C ILE A 270 -9.95 1.70 -35.33
N SER A 271 -10.58 0.78 -36.06
CA SER A 271 -11.69 -0.04 -35.53
C SER A 271 -11.30 -0.99 -34.40
N VAL A 272 -10.04 -1.46 -34.35
CA VAL A 272 -9.57 -2.41 -33.33
C VAL A 272 -8.93 -1.69 -32.12
N LEU A 273 -8.31 -0.53 -32.33
CA LEU A 273 -7.60 0.23 -31.28
C LEU A 273 -8.41 0.44 -29.98
N PRO A 274 -9.71 0.84 -29.98
CA PRO A 274 -10.49 1.00 -28.76
C PRO A 274 -10.55 -0.26 -27.87
N ILE A 275 -10.51 -1.45 -28.48
CA ILE A 275 -10.50 -2.74 -27.75
C ILE A 275 -9.17 -2.92 -27.02
N TYR A 276 -8.05 -2.55 -27.67
CA TYR A 276 -6.75 -2.52 -27.00
C TYR A 276 -6.72 -1.50 -25.87
N ARG A 277 -7.29 -0.30 -26.06
CA ARG A 277 -7.40 0.69 -24.99
C ARG A 277 -8.16 0.15 -23.79
N LEU A 278 -9.28 -0.54 -24.00
CA LEU A 278 -10.01 -1.23 -22.92
C LEU A 278 -9.09 -2.20 -22.16
N LEU A 279 -8.39 -3.09 -22.87
CA LEU A 279 -7.46 -4.06 -22.27
C LEU A 279 -6.35 -3.39 -21.48
N TYR A 280 -5.70 -2.37 -22.04
CA TYR A 280 -4.62 -1.66 -21.36
C TYR A 280 -5.11 -0.97 -20.09
N ILE A 281 -6.23 -0.25 -20.17
CA ILE A 281 -6.75 0.50 -19.03
C ILE A 281 -7.18 -0.44 -17.90
N LEU A 282 -7.79 -1.59 -18.21
CA LEU A 282 -8.09 -2.61 -17.21
C LEU A 282 -6.84 -3.22 -16.57
N ASN A 283 -5.81 -3.53 -17.37
CA ASN A 283 -4.53 -4.02 -16.83
C ASN A 283 -3.85 -2.98 -15.92
N PHE A 284 -3.76 -1.72 -16.35
CA PHE A 284 -3.19 -0.64 -15.53
C PHE A 284 -4.01 -0.40 -14.26
N PHE A 285 -5.33 -0.53 -14.34
CA PHE A 285 -6.21 -0.48 -13.17
C PHE A 285 -5.84 -1.52 -12.12
N PHE A 286 -5.74 -2.80 -12.49
CA PHE A 286 -5.33 -3.84 -11.55
C PHE A 286 -3.89 -3.64 -11.05
N LEU A 287 -2.96 -3.26 -11.94
CA LEU A 287 -1.57 -3.01 -11.58
C LEU A 287 -1.46 -1.91 -10.52
N PHE A 288 -2.18 -0.79 -10.69
CA PHE A 288 -2.14 0.31 -9.74
C PHE A 288 -2.89 0.02 -8.45
N ILE A 289 -3.99 -0.74 -8.47
CA ILE A 289 -4.62 -1.23 -7.24
C ILE A 289 -3.68 -2.14 -6.46
N PHE A 290 -3.07 -3.14 -7.09
CA PHE A 290 -2.14 -4.03 -6.38
C PHE A 290 -0.87 -3.30 -5.92
N GLY A 291 -0.39 -2.33 -6.72
CA GLY A 291 0.66 -1.41 -6.32
C GLY A 291 0.29 -0.57 -5.08
N SER A 292 -0.96 -0.11 -4.99
CA SER A 292 -1.47 0.63 -3.82
C SER A 292 -1.48 -0.25 -2.55
N PHE A 293 -1.85 -1.53 -2.67
CA PHE A 293 -1.81 -2.49 -1.55
C PHE A 293 -0.38 -2.71 -1.06
N LEU A 294 0.56 -2.91 -1.99
CA LEU A 294 1.98 -3.00 -1.66
C LEU A 294 2.46 -1.73 -0.94
N PHE A 295 2.17 -0.55 -1.49
CA PHE A 295 2.55 0.73 -0.89
C PHE A 295 2.02 0.86 0.55
N MET A 296 0.74 0.59 0.77
CA MET A 296 0.11 0.60 2.09
C MET A 296 0.78 -0.35 3.08
N GLN A 297 1.13 -1.57 2.65
CA GLN A 297 1.82 -2.53 3.52
C GLN A 297 3.21 -2.07 3.95
N LEU A 298 3.98 -1.40 3.07
CA LEU A 298 5.32 -0.88 3.42
C LEU A 298 5.27 0.12 4.58
N TYR A 299 4.22 0.92 4.64
CA TYR A 299 4.03 1.92 5.69
C TYR A 299 3.23 1.38 6.88
N GLY A 300 2.63 0.20 6.75
CA GLY A 300 1.94 -0.54 7.82
C GLY A 300 0.45 -0.20 7.94
N VAL A 301 -0.16 0.37 6.89
CA VAL A 301 -1.61 0.63 6.83
C VAL A 301 -2.32 -0.71 6.75
N ASN A 302 -3.15 -1.01 7.76
CA ASN A 302 -3.88 -2.27 7.83
C ASN A 302 -5.19 -2.22 7.02
N PHE A 303 -5.05 -2.18 5.70
CA PHE A 303 -6.19 -2.11 4.79
C PHE A 303 -7.05 -3.39 4.82
N THR A 304 -6.48 -4.55 5.16
CA THR A 304 -7.24 -5.80 5.24
C THR A 304 -8.20 -5.84 6.41
N TYR A 305 -7.80 -5.31 7.57
CA TYR A 305 -8.72 -5.12 8.68
C TYR A 305 -9.79 -4.06 8.35
N ILE A 306 -9.40 -2.96 7.69
CA ILE A 306 -10.33 -1.85 7.40
C ILE A 306 -11.40 -2.24 6.37
N LEU A 307 -11.04 -3.10 5.43
CA LEU A 307 -11.92 -3.54 4.33
C LEU A 307 -12.50 -4.94 4.56
N ASP A 308 -12.30 -5.53 5.75
CA ASP A 308 -12.68 -6.90 6.09
C ASP A 308 -12.22 -7.95 5.04
N LEU A 309 -10.99 -7.77 4.54
CA LEU A 309 -10.39 -8.67 3.56
C LEU A 309 -9.78 -9.89 4.24
N ASN A 310 -9.94 -11.04 3.59
CA ASN A 310 -9.31 -12.28 4.04
C ASN A 310 -7.78 -12.14 3.99
N LYS A 311 -7.09 -12.49 5.09
CA LYS A 311 -5.63 -12.34 5.24
C LYS A 311 -4.84 -13.10 4.18
N ILE A 312 -5.39 -14.17 3.62
CA ILE A 312 -4.72 -15.01 2.61
C ILE A 312 -4.48 -14.24 1.30
N ILE A 313 -5.31 -13.24 0.99
CA ILE A 313 -5.15 -12.36 -0.20
C ILE A 313 -3.88 -11.49 -0.08
N VAL A 314 -3.42 -11.22 1.14
CA VAL A 314 -2.24 -10.38 1.41
C VAL A 314 -0.95 -11.05 0.98
N ASP A 315 -0.90 -12.38 0.94
CA ASP A 315 0.35 -13.07 0.61
C ASP A 315 0.52 -13.23 -0.92
N GLU A 316 -0.53 -13.00 -1.72
CA GLU A 316 -0.55 -13.31 -3.16
C GLU A 316 -0.41 -12.10 -4.10
N TYR A 317 -0.46 -10.85 -3.62
CA TYR A 317 -0.48 -9.68 -4.53
C TYR A 317 0.80 -9.52 -5.38
N TYR A 318 1.96 -10.03 -4.94
CA TYR A 318 3.16 -10.05 -5.80
C TYR A 318 2.97 -10.96 -7.01
N SER A 319 2.32 -12.11 -6.82
CA SER A 319 1.96 -13.03 -7.90
C SER A 319 0.95 -12.39 -8.85
N LEU A 320 -0.04 -11.67 -8.30
CA LEU A 320 -1.03 -10.94 -9.08
C LEU A 320 -0.41 -9.79 -9.90
N ILE A 321 0.55 -9.05 -9.34
CA ILE A 321 1.31 -8.02 -10.07
C ILE A 321 2.06 -8.64 -11.25
N ASN A 322 2.76 -9.77 -11.03
CA ASN A 322 3.47 -10.47 -12.11
C ASN A 322 2.51 -10.94 -13.21
N TYR A 323 1.35 -11.47 -12.82
CA TYR A 323 0.32 -11.91 -13.75
C TYR A 323 -0.19 -10.74 -14.62
N VAL A 324 -0.51 -9.60 -14.01
CA VAL A 324 -0.98 -8.41 -14.74
C VAL A 324 0.10 -7.89 -15.69
N ILE A 325 1.38 -7.86 -15.26
CA ILE A 325 2.50 -7.47 -16.14
C ILE A 325 2.65 -8.45 -17.31
N PHE A 326 2.48 -9.75 -17.08
CA PHE A 326 2.49 -10.74 -18.15
C PHE A 326 1.34 -10.54 -19.14
N LEU A 327 0.12 -10.24 -18.67
CA LEU A 327 -1.01 -9.90 -19.55
C LEU A 327 -0.76 -8.61 -20.34
N LEU A 328 -0.13 -7.60 -19.71
CA LEU A 328 0.26 -6.36 -20.38
C LEU A 328 1.28 -6.64 -21.50
N PHE A 329 2.23 -7.55 -21.24
CA PHE A 329 3.18 -8.03 -22.24
C PHE A 329 2.46 -8.73 -23.40
N LEU A 330 1.58 -9.70 -23.12
CA LEU A 330 0.81 -10.39 -24.18
C LEU A 330 -0.07 -9.44 -24.99
N THR A 331 -0.70 -8.46 -24.33
CA THR A 331 -1.53 -7.44 -24.99
C THR A 331 -0.67 -6.58 -25.93
N THR A 332 0.51 -6.16 -25.49
CA THR A 332 1.43 -5.36 -26.31
C THR A 332 2.04 -6.14 -27.46
N LEU A 333 2.39 -7.42 -27.22
CA LEU A 333 2.84 -8.32 -28.27
C LEU A 333 1.74 -8.54 -29.32
N SER A 334 0.50 -8.75 -28.88
CA SER A 334 -0.66 -8.89 -29.77
C SER A 334 -0.87 -7.63 -30.62
N LEU A 335 -0.82 -6.44 -30.02
CA LEU A 335 -0.93 -5.17 -30.74
C LEU A 335 0.20 -5.01 -31.75
N LEU A 336 1.44 -5.35 -31.37
CA LEU A 336 2.58 -5.28 -32.27
C LEU A 336 2.39 -6.19 -33.49
N ILE A 337 2.01 -7.45 -33.28
CA ILE A 337 1.77 -8.41 -34.37
C ILE A 337 0.64 -7.92 -35.27
N PHE A 338 -0.45 -7.38 -34.69
CA PHE A 338 -1.55 -6.79 -35.47
C PHE A 338 -1.11 -5.61 -36.33
N LEU A 339 -0.35 -4.67 -35.75
CA LEU A 339 0.19 -3.54 -36.50
C LEU A 339 1.13 -4.01 -37.61
N LEU A 340 2.02 -4.96 -37.34
CA LEU A 340 2.91 -5.53 -38.36
C LEU A 340 2.11 -6.21 -39.49
N ASP A 341 1.07 -6.97 -39.15
CA ASP A 341 0.23 -7.65 -40.14
C ASP A 341 -0.48 -6.66 -41.06
N VAL A 342 -1.06 -5.59 -40.51
CA VAL A 342 -1.76 -4.56 -41.29
C VAL A 342 -0.80 -3.68 -42.09
N LEU A 343 0.32 -3.27 -41.49
CA LEU A 343 1.30 -2.38 -42.13
C LEU A 343 2.07 -3.07 -43.27
N PHE A 344 2.45 -4.34 -43.09
CA PHE A 344 3.25 -5.10 -44.05
C PHE A 344 2.43 -6.12 -44.86
N LYS A 345 1.11 -6.20 -44.66
CA LYS A 345 0.20 -7.15 -45.36
C LYS A 345 0.67 -8.60 -45.25
N LEU A 346 1.04 -9.03 -44.03
CA LEU A 346 1.59 -10.36 -43.78
C LEU A 346 0.52 -11.47 -43.86
N ASN A 347 -0.78 -11.10 -43.88
CA ASN A 347 -1.95 -11.99 -43.90
C ASN A 347 -2.00 -12.99 -42.72
N ILE A 348 -1.36 -12.67 -41.60
CA ILE A 348 -1.36 -13.47 -40.37
C ILE A 348 -2.78 -13.55 -39.80
N PHE A 349 -3.48 -12.41 -39.74
CA PHE A 349 -4.90 -12.32 -39.40
C PHE A 349 -5.76 -12.08 -40.64
N SER A 350 -5.53 -12.90 -41.68
CA SER A 350 -6.39 -12.94 -42.88
C SER A 350 -7.89 -13.05 -42.53
N ASN A 351 -8.21 -13.70 -41.41
CA ASN A 351 -9.51 -13.65 -40.78
C ASN A 351 -9.47 -12.82 -39.48
N ILE A 352 -10.10 -11.64 -39.48
CA ILE A 352 -10.22 -10.75 -38.32
C ILE A 352 -10.82 -11.45 -37.09
N ILE A 353 -11.63 -12.50 -37.31
CA ILE A 353 -12.25 -13.30 -36.25
C ILE A 353 -11.19 -13.89 -35.32
N LEU A 354 -10.09 -14.43 -35.86
CA LEU A 354 -9.02 -15.03 -35.05
C LEU A 354 -8.40 -13.99 -34.11
N HIS A 355 -8.18 -12.78 -34.63
CA HIS A 355 -7.65 -11.68 -33.85
C HIS A 355 -8.60 -11.29 -32.72
N VAL A 356 -9.90 -11.16 -33.03
CA VAL A 356 -10.93 -10.82 -32.03
C VAL A 356 -11.07 -11.91 -30.97
N VAL A 357 -10.95 -13.19 -31.34
CA VAL A 357 -10.95 -14.30 -30.37
C VAL A 357 -9.77 -14.17 -29.40
N ILE A 358 -8.57 -13.83 -29.87
CA ILE A 358 -7.41 -13.56 -29.01
C ILE A 358 -7.70 -12.39 -28.06
N LEU A 359 -8.29 -11.30 -28.56
CA LEU A 359 -8.68 -10.16 -27.73
C LEU A 359 -9.74 -10.51 -26.69
N CYS A 360 -10.73 -11.34 -27.03
CA CYS A 360 -11.73 -11.87 -26.09
C CYS A 360 -11.07 -12.72 -25.00
N ILE A 361 -10.12 -13.60 -25.35
CA ILE A 361 -9.37 -14.41 -24.38
C ILE A 361 -8.57 -13.50 -23.45
N LEU A 362 -7.84 -12.52 -23.99
CA LEU A 362 -7.11 -11.55 -23.18
C LEU A 362 -8.06 -10.77 -22.25
N LEU A 363 -9.20 -10.31 -22.76
CA LEU A 363 -10.19 -9.60 -21.96
C LEU A 363 -10.75 -10.48 -20.84
N PHE A 364 -11.07 -11.73 -21.13
CA PHE A 364 -11.51 -12.71 -20.15
C PHE A 364 -10.43 -12.94 -19.07
N CYS A 365 -9.17 -13.15 -19.47
CA CYS A 365 -8.05 -13.28 -18.54
C CYS A 365 -7.86 -12.04 -17.66
N THR A 366 -7.94 -10.84 -18.22
CA THR A 366 -7.82 -9.58 -17.47
C THR A 366 -8.96 -9.36 -16.48
N THR A 367 -10.19 -9.79 -16.80
CA THR A 367 -11.38 -9.48 -16.00
C THR A 367 -11.79 -10.57 -15.04
N ILE A 368 -11.41 -11.83 -15.25
CA ILE A 368 -11.82 -12.93 -14.37
C ILE A 368 -10.68 -13.34 -13.46
N PHE A 369 -9.44 -13.41 -13.95
CA PHE A 369 -8.33 -13.93 -13.16
C PHE A 369 -8.01 -13.09 -11.91
N PRO A 370 -8.05 -11.73 -11.95
CA PRO A 370 -7.92 -10.92 -10.74
C PRO A 370 -9.07 -11.14 -9.73
N PHE A 371 -10.20 -11.66 -10.20
CA PHE A 371 -11.38 -11.98 -9.38
C PHE A 371 -11.55 -13.48 -9.13
N ASN A 372 -10.66 -14.33 -9.66
CA ASN A 372 -10.70 -15.78 -9.52
C ASN A 372 -10.15 -16.20 -8.13
N PHE A 373 -10.69 -15.55 -7.11
CA PHE A 373 -10.60 -15.87 -5.69
C PHE A 373 -11.37 -17.17 -5.34
N TYR A 374 -11.58 -18.08 -6.30
CA TYR A 374 -12.34 -19.33 -6.14
C TYR A 374 -11.76 -20.27 -5.08
N LYS A 375 -10.51 -20.07 -4.67
CA LYS A 375 -9.89 -20.77 -3.53
C LYS A 375 -10.55 -20.40 -2.19
N TYR A 376 -11.36 -19.34 -2.15
CA TYR A 376 -12.00 -18.77 -0.96
C TYR A 376 -13.52 -18.85 -1.09
N LYS A 377 -14.03 -20.08 -1.05
CA LYS A 377 -15.42 -20.51 -1.29
C LYS A 377 -16.49 -19.80 -0.44
N GLU A 378 -16.13 -18.98 0.55
CA GLU A 378 -17.07 -18.39 1.51
C GLU A 378 -17.41 -16.90 1.33
N LYS A 379 -16.74 -16.11 0.46
CA LYS A 379 -17.18 -14.75 0.06
C LYS A 379 -16.25 -14.16 -1.02
N ASN A 380 -16.69 -14.13 -2.29
CA ASN A 380 -16.06 -13.29 -3.33
C ASN A 380 -16.31 -11.80 -3.04
N PHE A 381 -15.63 -11.25 -2.03
CA PHE A 381 -15.94 -9.94 -1.43
C PHE A 381 -15.97 -8.78 -2.43
N VAL A 382 -15.07 -8.75 -3.43
CA VAL A 382 -15.05 -7.69 -4.47
C VAL A 382 -16.31 -7.77 -5.33
N PHE A 383 -16.63 -8.98 -5.82
CA PHE A 383 -17.82 -9.20 -6.65
C PHE A 383 -19.11 -8.93 -5.87
N SER A 384 -19.19 -9.42 -4.61
CA SER A 384 -20.32 -9.14 -3.74
C SER A 384 -20.47 -7.65 -3.45
N SER A 385 -19.36 -6.92 -3.30
CA SER A 385 -19.40 -5.46 -3.12
C SER A 385 -19.82 -4.73 -4.40
N LEU A 386 -19.28 -5.11 -5.56
CA LEU A 386 -19.72 -4.59 -6.86
C LEU A 386 -21.23 -4.79 -7.06
N LEU A 387 -21.73 -5.98 -6.73
CA LEU A 387 -23.17 -6.27 -6.79
C LEU A 387 -23.97 -5.38 -5.84
N ARG A 388 -23.52 -5.16 -4.60
CA ARG A 388 -24.16 -4.21 -3.67
C ARG A 388 -24.12 -2.77 -4.19
N VAL A 389 -23.05 -2.34 -4.85
CA VAL A 389 -22.98 -1.02 -5.50
C VAL A 389 -24.04 -0.91 -6.60
N LEU A 390 -24.18 -1.91 -7.46
CA LEU A 390 -25.22 -1.91 -8.50
C LEU A 390 -26.63 -1.90 -7.89
N LEU A 391 -26.90 -2.75 -6.90
CA LEU A 391 -28.18 -2.83 -6.20
C LEU A 391 -28.51 -1.56 -5.41
N SER A 392 -27.50 -0.79 -4.97
CA SER A 392 -27.73 0.52 -4.33
C SER A 392 -28.34 1.55 -5.28
N GLY A 393 -28.10 1.44 -6.59
CA GLY A 393 -28.71 2.30 -7.61
C GLY A 393 -30.22 2.15 -7.75
N VAL A 394 -30.76 1.01 -7.29
CA VAL A 394 -32.20 0.70 -7.23
C VAL A 394 -32.71 0.60 -5.79
N PHE A 395 -31.93 1.10 -4.82
CA PHE A 395 -32.29 1.13 -3.39
C PHE A 395 -32.64 -0.24 -2.79
N LEU A 396 -32.10 -1.33 -3.35
CA LEU A 396 -32.28 -2.70 -2.86
C LEU A 396 -31.26 -3.09 -1.76
N VAL A 397 -30.52 -2.11 -1.25
CA VAL A 397 -29.49 -2.30 -0.22
C VAL A 397 -29.77 -1.36 0.94
N ASN A 398 -29.80 -1.93 2.15
CA ASN A 398 -30.10 -1.16 3.35
C ASN A 398 -28.89 -0.43 3.91
N ASN A 399 -27.66 -0.96 3.75
CA ASN A 399 -26.45 -0.39 4.32
C ASN A 399 -25.31 -0.38 3.30
N VAL A 400 -24.51 0.69 3.29
CA VAL A 400 -23.34 0.85 2.41
C VAL A 400 -22.08 0.76 3.24
N ASN A 401 -21.22 -0.23 2.99
CA ASN A 401 -19.95 -0.39 3.71
C ASN A 401 -18.83 0.45 3.07
N LEU A 402 -17.68 0.57 3.75
CA LEU A 402 -16.51 1.27 3.22
C LEU A 402 -16.03 0.71 1.88
N LEU A 403 -16.01 -0.62 1.75
CA LEU A 403 -15.62 -1.29 0.52
C LEU A 403 -16.54 -0.92 -0.65
N ASP A 404 -17.85 -0.85 -0.40
CA ASP A 404 -18.86 -0.48 -1.41
C ASP A 404 -18.69 0.99 -1.84
N ASN A 405 -18.30 1.86 -0.91
CA ASN A 405 -17.98 3.26 -1.17
C ASN A 405 -16.74 3.40 -2.06
N ILE A 406 -15.66 2.69 -1.72
CA ILE A 406 -14.41 2.70 -2.51
C ILE A 406 -14.63 2.12 -3.91
N ILE A 407 -15.38 1.01 -4.03
CA ILE A 407 -15.70 0.43 -5.33
C ILE A 407 -16.54 1.39 -6.17
N GLY A 408 -17.56 2.03 -5.60
CA GLY A 408 -18.30 3.05 -6.33
C GLY A 408 -17.40 4.21 -6.80
N ASP A 409 -16.47 4.68 -5.96
CA ASP A 409 -15.53 5.73 -6.34
C ASP A 409 -14.56 5.29 -7.43
N ILE A 410 -14.12 4.03 -7.40
CA ILE A 410 -13.37 3.40 -8.49
C ILE A 410 -14.16 3.42 -9.79
N LEU A 411 -15.47 3.07 -9.76
CA LEU A 411 -16.31 3.07 -10.95
C LEU A 411 -16.40 4.46 -11.60
N THR A 412 -16.40 5.54 -10.82
CA THR A 412 -16.39 6.91 -11.39
C THR A 412 -15.16 7.20 -12.24
N SER A 413 -14.01 6.62 -11.88
CA SER A 413 -12.76 6.74 -12.63
C SER A 413 -12.73 5.82 -13.86
N LEU A 414 -13.61 4.81 -13.92
CA LEU A 414 -13.78 3.89 -15.05
C LEU A 414 -14.95 4.28 -15.97
N ALA A 415 -15.57 5.45 -15.78
CA ALA A 415 -16.72 5.91 -16.59
C ALA A 415 -16.44 5.85 -18.10
N LYS A 416 -15.27 6.33 -18.55
CA LYS A 416 -14.89 6.30 -19.96
C LYS A 416 -14.57 4.87 -20.46
N THR A 417 -14.15 3.98 -19.58
CA THR A 417 -13.92 2.56 -19.88
C THR A 417 -15.25 1.85 -20.20
N PHE A 418 -16.36 2.25 -19.58
CA PHE A 418 -17.68 1.72 -19.95
C PHE A 418 -18.09 2.07 -21.39
N SER A 419 -17.67 3.24 -21.90
CA SER A 419 -17.87 3.61 -23.31
C SER A 419 -17.11 2.68 -24.26
N ASP A 420 -15.88 2.28 -23.90
CA ASP A 420 -15.12 1.28 -24.68
C ASP A 420 -15.74 -0.12 -24.61
N VAL A 421 -16.36 -0.49 -23.47
CA VAL A 421 -17.14 -1.73 -23.35
C VAL A 421 -18.37 -1.70 -24.28
N GLN A 422 -19.09 -0.58 -24.31
CA GLN A 422 -20.22 -0.38 -25.23
C GLN A 422 -19.75 -0.54 -26.68
N TYR A 423 -18.64 0.12 -27.05
CA TYR A 423 -18.06 -0.02 -28.38
C TYR A 423 -17.68 -1.47 -28.70
N PHE A 424 -17.06 -2.18 -27.78
CA PHE A 424 -16.66 -3.58 -27.98
C PHE A 424 -17.87 -4.49 -28.24
N VAL A 425 -18.93 -4.36 -27.45
CA VAL A 425 -20.18 -5.11 -27.66
C VAL A 425 -20.77 -4.81 -29.05
N CYS A 426 -20.79 -3.53 -29.43
CA CYS A 426 -21.29 -3.06 -30.71
C CYS A 426 -20.48 -3.57 -31.90
N PHE A 427 -19.16 -3.61 -31.76
CA PHE A 427 -18.24 -4.15 -32.75
C PHE A 427 -18.50 -5.65 -33.00
N LEU A 428 -18.75 -6.42 -31.93
CA LEU A 428 -19.14 -7.82 -32.04
C LEU A 428 -20.52 -7.99 -32.72
N MET A 429 -21.52 -7.22 -32.31
CA MET A 429 -22.88 -7.28 -32.87
C MET A 429 -22.94 -6.86 -34.35
N SER A 430 -22.03 -5.97 -34.77
CA SER A 430 -21.92 -5.51 -36.16
C SER A 430 -21.15 -6.47 -37.06
N GLY A 431 -20.77 -7.65 -36.56
CA GLY A 431 -20.02 -8.65 -37.33
C GLY A 431 -18.56 -8.27 -37.57
N MET A 432 -17.96 -7.42 -36.72
CA MET A 432 -16.55 -7.00 -36.79
C MET A 432 -16.18 -6.30 -38.09
N ASN A 433 -17.08 -5.44 -38.61
CA ASN A 433 -16.83 -4.68 -39.84
C ASN A 433 -15.72 -3.65 -39.63
N THR A 434 -14.60 -3.82 -40.32
CA THR A 434 -13.40 -2.97 -40.22
C THR A 434 -13.32 -1.88 -41.28
N ASN A 435 -14.31 -1.81 -42.20
CA ASN A 435 -14.36 -0.80 -43.26
C ASN A 435 -14.99 0.52 -42.80
N ILE A 436 -15.61 0.53 -41.62
CA ILE A 436 -16.29 1.70 -41.03
C ILE A 436 -15.35 2.29 -39.96
N PRO A 437 -15.28 3.63 -39.82
CA PRO A 437 -14.53 4.28 -38.73
C PRO A 437 -14.98 3.76 -37.36
N ALA A 438 -14.11 3.90 -36.35
CA ALA A 438 -14.29 3.38 -34.98
C ALA A 438 -15.38 4.12 -34.18
N LYS A 439 -16.60 4.04 -34.70
CA LYS A 439 -17.84 4.45 -34.08
C LYS A 439 -18.74 3.23 -34.07
N CYS A 440 -19.62 3.16 -33.09
CA CYS A 440 -20.67 2.14 -33.09
C CYS A 440 -21.42 2.21 -34.42
N PRO A 441 -21.29 1.22 -35.31
CA PRO A 441 -21.87 1.35 -36.65
C PRO A 441 -23.40 1.36 -36.54
N SER A 442 -24.03 2.44 -37.01
CA SER A 442 -25.24 2.27 -37.80
C SER A 442 -24.86 1.34 -38.95
N LYS A 443 -25.56 0.23 -39.14
CA LYS A 443 -25.48 -0.47 -40.43
C LYS A 443 -25.86 0.53 -41.53
N ILE A 444 -24.87 0.98 -42.29
CA ILE A 444 -25.08 1.76 -43.51
C ILE A 444 -25.51 0.75 -44.57
N ASP A 445 -26.82 0.59 -44.73
CA ASP A 445 -27.42 0.19 -46.00
C ASP A 445 -28.30 1.37 -46.43
N MET A 446 -28.07 1.84 -47.66
CA MET A 446 -28.58 3.06 -48.27
C MET A 446 -30.09 3.03 -48.56
N LEU A 447 -30.96 2.63 -47.62
CA LEU A 447 -32.40 2.57 -47.91
C LEU A 447 -33.42 2.88 -46.81
N ASN A 448 -33.10 2.94 -45.50
CA ASN A 448 -34.15 3.15 -44.48
C ASN A 448 -33.84 4.28 -43.48
N VAL A 449 -34.68 5.32 -43.51
CA VAL A 449 -34.68 6.51 -42.63
C VAL A 449 -34.84 6.16 -41.14
N GLU A 450 -35.43 5.00 -40.80
CA GLU A 450 -35.58 4.51 -39.41
C GLU A 450 -34.26 4.17 -38.69
N LYS A 451 -33.14 3.97 -39.43
CA LYS A 451 -31.86 3.53 -38.84
C LYS A 451 -30.92 4.67 -38.47
N ILE A 452 -31.14 5.87 -39.02
CA ILE A 452 -30.38 7.10 -38.70
C ILE A 452 -30.69 7.56 -37.27
N THR A 453 -31.95 7.38 -36.85
CA THR A 453 -32.44 7.69 -35.49
C THR A 453 -31.74 6.86 -34.41
N LEU A 454 -31.43 5.59 -34.65
CA LEU A 454 -30.81 4.72 -33.64
C LEU A 454 -29.35 5.10 -33.30
N SER A 455 -28.58 5.58 -34.29
CA SER A 455 -27.18 6.01 -34.10
C SER A 455 -27.07 7.32 -33.32
N ILE A 456 -27.93 8.29 -33.66
CA ILE A 456 -28.09 9.52 -32.87
C ILE A 456 -28.56 9.14 -31.46
N VAL A 457 -29.50 8.21 -31.32
CA VAL A 457 -29.97 7.82 -29.98
C VAL A 457 -28.85 7.18 -29.14
N MET A 458 -28.00 6.35 -29.73
CA MET A 458 -26.90 5.69 -29.01
C MET A 458 -25.78 6.65 -28.60
N GLU A 459 -25.35 7.56 -29.49
CA GLU A 459 -24.28 8.53 -29.18
C GLU A 459 -24.79 9.70 -28.32
N THR A 460 -26.01 10.19 -28.59
CA THR A 460 -26.56 11.41 -27.97
C THR A 460 -27.27 11.14 -26.65
N TYR A 461 -27.87 9.95 -26.45
CA TYR A 461 -28.60 9.65 -25.21
C TYR A 461 -28.03 8.48 -24.41
N VAL A 462 -27.60 7.39 -25.07
CA VAL A 462 -27.15 6.19 -24.35
C VAL A 462 -25.74 6.34 -23.76
N ASN A 463 -24.77 6.85 -24.53
CA ASN A 463 -23.40 7.04 -24.04
C ASN A 463 -23.32 7.98 -22.81
N PRO A 464 -24.06 9.12 -22.76
CA PRO A 464 -24.16 9.94 -21.55
C PRO A 464 -24.72 9.21 -20.32
N ILE A 465 -25.68 8.28 -20.51
CA ILE A 465 -26.21 7.45 -19.41
C ILE A 465 -25.11 6.55 -18.87
N PHE A 466 -24.33 5.88 -19.73
CA PHE A 466 -23.19 5.05 -19.29
C PHE A 466 -22.09 5.86 -18.59
N LEU A 467 -21.79 7.06 -19.09
CA LEU A 467 -20.84 7.98 -18.46
C LEU A 467 -21.33 8.50 -17.10
N GLY A 468 -22.64 8.77 -16.98
CA GLY A 468 -23.28 9.26 -15.77
C GLY A 468 -23.59 8.19 -14.72
N LEU A 469 -23.73 6.92 -15.15
CA LEU A 469 -24.14 5.80 -14.30
C LEU A 469 -23.27 5.64 -13.05
N PRO A 470 -21.93 5.64 -13.11
CA PRO A 470 -21.11 5.54 -11.90
C PRO A 470 -21.36 6.66 -10.88
N PHE A 471 -21.60 7.89 -11.36
CA PHE A 471 -21.91 9.03 -10.49
C PHE A 471 -23.30 8.90 -9.87
N TYR A 472 -24.28 8.40 -10.63
CA TYR A 472 -25.61 8.07 -10.13
C TYR A 472 -25.56 7.01 -9.04
N LEU A 473 -24.82 5.91 -9.24
CA LEU A 473 -24.67 4.87 -8.22
C LEU A 473 -24.10 5.44 -6.91
N ARG A 474 -23.11 6.32 -7.02
CA ARG A 474 -22.54 7.01 -5.85
C ARG A 474 -23.51 7.96 -5.16
N LEU A 475 -24.32 8.68 -5.94
CA LEU A 475 -25.41 9.51 -5.41
C LEU A 475 -26.37 8.66 -4.58
N CYS A 476 -26.86 7.53 -5.11
CA CYS A 476 -27.75 6.63 -4.39
C CYS A 476 -27.12 6.08 -3.10
N GLN A 477 -25.84 5.68 -3.15
CA GLN A 477 -25.10 5.26 -1.95
C GLN A 477 -25.02 6.35 -0.89
N CYS A 478 -24.83 7.61 -1.29
CA CYS A 478 -24.83 8.74 -0.35
C CYS A 478 -26.21 8.98 0.25
N LEU A 479 -27.28 8.83 -0.54
CA LEU A 479 -28.66 8.99 -0.06
C LEU A 479 -29.02 7.90 0.96
N ILE A 480 -28.69 6.65 0.69
CA ILE A 480 -28.90 5.52 1.62
C ILE A 480 -28.19 5.81 2.95
N ARG A 481 -26.93 6.27 2.91
CA ARG A 481 -26.19 6.62 4.13
C ARG A 481 -26.77 7.81 4.87
N TYR A 482 -27.23 8.85 4.16
CA TYR A 482 -27.90 9.98 4.78
C TYR A 482 -29.17 9.55 5.51
N ASN A 483 -29.98 8.69 4.89
CA ASN A 483 -31.20 8.18 5.49
C ASN A 483 -30.93 7.37 6.77
N ASN A 484 -29.83 6.61 6.80
CA ASN A 484 -29.49 5.76 7.95
C ASN A 484 -28.78 6.52 9.09
N GLU A 485 -27.90 7.47 8.76
CA GLU A 485 -27.02 8.14 9.73
C GLU A 485 -27.48 9.55 10.10
N GLY A 486 -28.28 10.21 9.26
CA GLY A 486 -28.77 11.59 9.48
C GLY A 486 -27.69 12.69 9.36
N GLU A 487 -26.47 12.35 8.97
CA GLU A 487 -25.32 13.26 8.97
C GLU A 487 -25.22 14.09 7.69
N LYS A 488 -25.11 15.42 7.82
CA LYS A 488 -25.06 16.37 6.68
C LYS A 488 -23.88 16.13 5.73
N ILE A 489 -22.80 15.50 6.18
CA ILE A 489 -21.64 15.17 5.34
C ILE A 489 -22.04 14.32 4.12
N HIS A 490 -23.05 13.46 4.25
CA HIS A 490 -23.52 12.63 3.15
C HIS A 490 -24.24 13.44 2.08
N ILE A 491 -24.95 14.51 2.45
CA ILE A 491 -25.55 15.46 1.48
C ILE A 491 -24.45 16.16 0.69
N TYR A 492 -23.42 16.67 1.35
CA TYR A 492 -22.31 17.32 0.65
C TYR A 492 -21.59 16.34 -0.28
N ASN A 493 -21.42 15.08 0.14
CA ASN A 493 -20.88 14.04 -0.73
C ASN A 493 -21.81 13.76 -1.92
N MET A 494 -23.12 13.81 -1.72
CA MET A 494 -24.12 13.65 -2.78
C MET A 494 -24.03 14.79 -3.81
N LEU A 495 -23.90 16.04 -3.35
CA LEU A 495 -23.66 17.21 -4.22
C LEU A 495 -22.38 17.06 -5.05
N LYS A 496 -21.37 16.36 -4.52
CA LYS A 496 -20.12 16.11 -5.24
C LYS A 496 -20.39 15.26 -6.48
N TYR A 497 -21.14 14.18 -6.34
CA TYR A 497 -21.48 13.33 -7.49
C TYR A 497 -22.50 13.99 -8.42
N MET A 498 -23.41 14.82 -7.91
CA MET A 498 -24.27 15.67 -8.74
C MET A 498 -23.47 16.62 -9.64
N SER A 499 -22.37 17.20 -9.14
CA SER A 499 -21.49 18.02 -9.98
C SER A 499 -20.85 17.22 -11.12
N GLY A 500 -20.55 15.93 -10.89
CA GLY A 500 -20.09 15.01 -11.94
C GLY A 500 -21.16 14.72 -12.99
N ILE A 501 -22.40 14.47 -12.56
CA ILE A 501 -23.54 14.30 -13.47
C ILE A 501 -23.79 15.57 -14.30
N ALA A 502 -23.71 16.74 -13.67
CA ALA A 502 -23.85 18.03 -14.35
C ALA A 502 -22.77 18.21 -15.43
N ILE A 503 -21.52 17.84 -15.15
CA ILE A 503 -20.44 17.83 -16.15
C ILE A 503 -20.80 16.90 -17.32
N VAL A 504 -21.24 15.66 -17.04
CA VAL A 504 -21.64 14.70 -18.09
C VAL A 504 -22.76 15.28 -18.96
N VAL A 505 -23.80 15.85 -18.36
CA VAL A 505 -24.88 16.54 -19.07
C VAL A 505 -24.32 17.66 -19.95
N CYS A 506 -23.49 18.55 -19.39
CA CYS A 506 -22.93 19.67 -20.13
C CYS A 506 -22.02 19.24 -21.30
N THR A 507 -21.34 18.10 -21.18
CA THR A 507 -20.50 17.54 -22.26
C THR A 507 -21.31 16.84 -23.35
N SER A 508 -22.51 16.37 -23.02
CA SER A 508 -23.27 15.46 -23.88
C SER A 508 -24.25 16.17 -24.81
N PHE A 509 -24.79 17.31 -24.38
CA PHE A 509 -25.73 18.08 -25.18
C PHE A 509 -25.02 19.04 -26.13
N ASN A 510 -25.48 19.07 -27.37
CA ASN A 510 -25.12 20.13 -28.30
C ASN A 510 -25.96 21.37 -27.96
N TRP A 511 -25.37 22.27 -27.19
CA TRP A 511 -26.03 23.51 -26.75
C TRP A 511 -26.49 24.43 -27.89
N ALA A 512 -25.97 24.22 -29.11
CA ALA A 512 -26.48 24.88 -30.31
C ALA A 512 -27.94 24.55 -30.61
N ASP A 513 -28.40 23.33 -30.26
CA ASP A 513 -29.80 22.89 -30.44
C ASP A 513 -30.77 23.66 -29.52
N PHE A 514 -30.24 24.30 -28.47
CA PHE A 514 -30.98 25.16 -27.55
C PHE A 514 -30.83 26.66 -27.86
N GLY A 515 -30.24 27.00 -29.01
CA GLY A 515 -30.06 28.38 -29.46
C GLY A 515 -28.83 29.11 -28.88
N PHE A 516 -27.92 28.40 -28.22
CA PHE A 516 -26.66 28.99 -27.75
C PHE A 516 -25.58 28.96 -28.83
N ASP A 517 -24.77 30.01 -28.93
CA ASP A 517 -23.63 30.03 -29.82
C ASP A 517 -22.49 29.13 -29.28
N ILE A 518 -21.54 28.79 -30.15
CA ILE A 518 -20.43 27.88 -29.84
C ILE A 518 -19.58 28.40 -28.67
N TYR A 519 -19.42 29.73 -28.54
CA TYR A 519 -18.61 30.30 -27.45
C TYR A 519 -19.34 30.20 -26.12
N THR A 520 -20.62 30.57 -26.04
CA THR A 520 -21.43 30.43 -24.82
C THR A 520 -21.49 28.96 -24.37
N SER A 521 -21.67 28.03 -25.31
CA SER A 521 -21.67 26.59 -25.06
C SER A 521 -20.36 26.11 -24.41
N LYS A 522 -19.21 26.56 -24.93
CA LYS A 522 -17.89 26.24 -24.36
C LYS A 522 -17.68 26.89 -23.00
N ILE A 523 -18.16 28.11 -22.78
CA ILE A 523 -18.08 28.79 -21.49
C ILE A 523 -18.88 28.03 -20.42
N ILE A 524 -20.10 27.62 -20.73
CA ILE A 524 -20.94 26.80 -19.82
C ILE A 524 -20.18 25.53 -19.43
N LEU A 525 -19.59 24.84 -20.43
CA LEU A 525 -18.82 23.62 -20.20
C LEU A 525 -17.58 23.86 -19.31
N ILE A 526 -16.80 24.90 -19.59
CA ILE A 526 -15.61 25.27 -18.80
C ILE A 526 -16.02 25.61 -17.37
N CYS A 527 -17.09 26.38 -17.17
CA CYS A 527 -17.62 26.72 -15.85
C CYS A 527 -18.03 25.46 -15.07
N ALA A 528 -18.75 24.53 -15.71
CA ALA A 528 -19.14 23.26 -15.09
C ALA A 528 -17.91 22.44 -14.65
N TYR A 529 -16.89 22.35 -15.51
CA TYR A 529 -15.64 21.65 -15.19
C TYR A 529 -14.86 22.32 -14.06
N VAL A 530 -14.73 23.64 -14.07
CA VAL A 530 -13.99 24.39 -13.05
C VAL A 530 -14.66 24.22 -11.69
N ILE A 531 -15.98 24.44 -11.61
CA ILE A 531 -16.74 24.31 -10.37
C ILE A 531 -16.69 22.87 -9.85
N GLY A 532 -17.02 21.89 -10.69
CA GLY A 532 -17.04 20.47 -10.28
C GLY A 532 -15.65 19.95 -9.92
N SER A 533 -14.62 20.24 -10.71
CA SER A 533 -13.25 19.79 -10.42
C SER A 533 -12.71 20.42 -9.15
N THR A 534 -12.99 21.69 -8.90
CA THR A 534 -12.58 22.40 -7.68
C THR A 534 -13.26 21.80 -6.47
N TYR A 535 -14.57 21.55 -6.54
CA TYR A 535 -15.31 20.96 -5.44
C TYR A 535 -14.80 19.55 -5.10
N MET A 536 -14.61 18.70 -6.11
CA MET A 536 -14.07 17.36 -5.90
C MET A 536 -12.60 17.38 -5.42
N TYR A 537 -11.79 18.34 -5.86
CA TYR A 537 -10.41 18.50 -5.38
C TYR A 537 -10.36 18.85 -3.88
N ILE A 538 -11.17 19.82 -3.47
CA ILE A 538 -11.29 20.21 -2.05
C ILE A 538 -11.80 19.02 -1.24
N TRP A 539 -12.79 18.28 -1.76
CA TRP A 539 -13.31 17.07 -1.11
C TRP A 539 -12.22 16.03 -0.87
N ASP A 540 -11.41 15.72 -1.88
CA ASP A 540 -10.33 14.73 -1.77
C ASP A 540 -9.34 15.13 -0.64
N LEU A 541 -8.91 16.38 -0.61
CA LEU A 541 -7.93 16.84 0.37
C LEU A 541 -8.50 16.99 1.79
N TYR A 542 -9.70 17.56 1.90
CA TYR A 542 -10.29 17.93 3.19
C TYR A 542 -11.07 16.78 3.83
N CYS A 543 -11.97 16.14 3.10
CA CYS A 543 -12.83 15.08 3.62
C CYS A 543 -12.12 13.72 3.58
N ASP A 544 -11.62 13.33 2.41
CA ASP A 544 -11.11 11.99 2.17
C ASP A 544 -9.73 11.77 2.78
N TRP A 545 -8.80 12.72 2.63
CA TRP A 545 -7.44 12.63 3.17
C TRP A 545 -7.26 13.34 4.53
N GLY A 546 -8.12 14.31 4.85
CA GLY A 546 -8.12 14.99 6.14
C GLY A 546 -7.06 16.08 6.34
N LEU A 547 -6.41 16.58 5.29
CA LEU A 547 -5.19 17.41 5.37
C LEU A 547 -5.45 18.89 5.70
N LEU A 548 -6.46 19.52 5.10
CA LEU A 548 -6.70 20.97 5.14
C LEU A 548 -7.48 21.47 6.38
N LYS A 549 -7.39 20.77 7.52
CA LYS A 549 -8.16 21.12 8.73
C LYS A 549 -7.49 22.17 9.63
N GLU A 550 -6.20 22.41 9.46
CA GLU A 550 -5.42 23.35 10.28
C GLU A 550 -4.66 24.36 9.42
N TYR A 551 -4.51 25.58 9.96
CA TYR A 551 -3.85 26.70 9.28
C TYR A 551 -2.33 26.53 9.14
N ASN A 552 -1.71 25.83 10.10
CA ASN A 552 -0.28 25.61 10.11
C ASN A 552 0.06 24.29 9.39
N TYR A 553 0.69 24.42 8.22
CA TYR A 553 1.24 23.33 7.40
C TYR A 553 0.26 22.47 6.60
N LEU A 554 -1.06 22.73 6.59
CA LEU A 554 -2.01 22.02 5.71
C LEU A 554 -1.98 20.48 5.87
N LEU A 555 -1.55 19.97 7.04
CA LEU A 555 -1.46 18.54 7.38
C LEU A 555 -2.28 18.23 8.63
N ARG A 556 -2.54 16.93 8.87
CA ARG A 556 -3.30 16.46 10.06
C ARG A 556 -2.53 16.66 11.38
N LYS A 557 -3.29 16.95 12.44
CA LYS A 557 -2.83 17.08 13.84
C LYS A 557 -2.04 15.88 14.37
N ASN A 558 -1.16 16.10 15.36
CA ASN A 558 -0.53 15.08 16.23
C ASN A 558 0.41 14.04 15.58
N ASN A 559 1.01 14.29 14.40
CA ASN A 559 1.84 13.27 13.71
C ASN A 559 1.08 11.97 13.42
N ASN A 560 -0.24 12.06 13.23
CA ASN A 560 -1.12 11.00 12.77
C ASN A 560 -0.94 10.75 11.26
N LEU A 561 0.33 10.61 10.84
CA LEU A 561 0.77 10.41 9.48
C LEU A 561 1.49 9.07 9.42
N MET A 562 1.01 8.14 8.59
CA MET A 562 1.72 6.89 8.35
C MET A 562 2.78 7.02 7.24
N TYR A 563 2.60 8.02 6.35
CA TYR A 563 3.53 8.33 5.27
C TYR A 563 4.45 9.52 5.62
N PRO A 564 5.60 9.67 4.93
CA PRO A 564 6.40 10.89 5.00
C PRO A 564 5.62 12.14 4.57
N PRO A 565 5.80 13.31 5.24
CA PRO A 565 5.06 14.53 4.93
C PRO A 565 5.09 14.97 3.45
N HIS A 566 6.24 14.82 2.78
CA HIS A 566 6.40 15.22 1.38
C HIS A 566 5.49 14.44 0.42
N TYR A 567 5.09 13.20 0.76
CA TYR A 567 4.15 12.44 -0.07
C TYR A 567 2.75 13.03 -0.05
N TYR A 568 2.30 13.62 1.05
CA TYR A 568 0.99 14.26 1.11
C TYR A 568 0.93 15.51 0.25
N TYR A 569 1.94 16.38 0.32
CA TYR A 569 2.04 17.56 -0.55
C TYR A 569 2.16 17.16 -2.03
N PHE A 570 3.00 16.18 -2.33
CA PHE A 570 3.18 15.70 -3.70
C PHE A 570 1.89 15.07 -4.26
N ALA A 571 1.19 14.25 -3.47
CA ALA A 571 -0.10 13.69 -3.87
C ALA A 571 -1.17 14.77 -4.05
N GLY A 572 -1.19 15.79 -3.19
CA GLY A 572 -2.11 16.93 -3.33
C GLY A 572 -1.85 17.76 -4.58
N PHE A 573 -0.57 17.97 -4.91
CA PHE A 573 -0.16 18.60 -6.16
C PHE A 573 -0.54 17.75 -7.39
N LEU A 574 -0.21 16.45 -7.38
CA LEU A 574 -0.57 15.54 -8.48
C LEU A 574 -2.09 15.44 -8.68
N ASN A 575 -2.88 15.40 -7.59
CA ASN A 575 -4.33 15.36 -7.70
C ASN A 575 -4.88 16.63 -8.36
N LEU A 576 -4.28 17.80 -8.12
CA LEU A 576 -4.64 19.04 -8.81
C LEU A 576 -4.34 18.93 -10.32
N ILE A 577 -3.11 18.59 -10.68
CA ILE A 577 -2.68 18.47 -12.09
C ILE A 577 -3.53 17.47 -12.85
N PHE A 578 -3.76 16.29 -12.26
CA PHE A 578 -4.56 15.25 -12.89
C PHE A 578 -6.04 15.62 -13.02
N ARG A 579 -6.59 16.44 -12.12
CA ARG A 579 -7.95 16.96 -12.25
C ARG A 579 -8.09 18.01 -13.35
N LEU A 580 -7.01 18.68 -13.74
CA LEU A 580 -7.02 19.66 -14.84
C LEU A 580 -6.91 19.01 -16.23
N THR A 581 -6.87 17.68 -16.30
CA THR A 581 -6.74 16.95 -17.58
C THR A 581 -7.94 17.12 -18.52
N TRP A 582 -9.11 17.52 -18.02
CA TRP A 582 -10.25 17.90 -18.87
C TRP A 582 -9.92 19.08 -19.81
N ALA A 583 -8.95 19.93 -19.48
CA ALA A 583 -8.56 21.02 -20.38
C ALA A 583 -8.02 20.47 -21.72
N VAL A 584 -7.34 19.32 -21.68
CA VAL A 584 -6.81 18.64 -22.87
C VAL A 584 -7.93 18.17 -23.80
N THR A 585 -9.13 17.89 -23.30
CA THR A 585 -10.25 17.49 -24.17
C THR A 585 -10.86 18.65 -24.94
N ILE A 586 -10.53 19.89 -24.58
CA ILE A 586 -11.02 21.12 -25.24
C ILE A 586 -9.93 21.72 -26.14
N MET A 587 -8.65 21.51 -25.82
CA MET A 587 -7.53 22.03 -26.59
C MET A 587 -7.28 21.19 -27.86
N PRO A 588 -7.00 21.82 -29.02
CA PRO A 588 -6.64 21.11 -30.25
C PRO A 588 -5.18 20.64 -30.19
N VAL A 589 -4.91 19.58 -29.43
CA VAL A 589 -3.59 18.96 -29.34
C VAL A 589 -3.42 17.99 -30.51
N ASN A 590 -2.45 18.21 -31.39
CA ASN A 590 -2.17 17.34 -32.54
C ASN A 590 -0.78 16.70 -32.40
N LEU A 591 -0.72 15.47 -31.89
CA LEU A 591 0.53 14.69 -31.78
C LEU A 591 0.82 13.87 -33.05
N PHE A 592 -0.24 13.48 -33.77
CA PHE A 592 -0.16 12.67 -34.98
C PHE A 592 -0.93 13.33 -36.13
N GLN A 593 -0.49 13.10 -37.37
CA GLN A 593 -1.15 13.61 -38.57
C GLN A 593 -2.58 13.07 -38.70
N ASN A 594 -2.80 11.82 -38.30
CA ASN A 594 -4.14 11.23 -38.31
C ASN A 594 -4.93 11.64 -37.05
N LYS A 595 -6.05 12.36 -37.27
CA LYS A 595 -6.92 12.87 -36.21
C LYS A 595 -7.51 11.78 -35.32
N GLU A 596 -7.84 10.60 -35.87
CA GLU A 596 -8.47 9.52 -35.11
C GLU A 596 -7.47 8.79 -34.21
N ILE A 597 -6.26 8.52 -34.71
CA ILE A 597 -5.15 7.97 -33.90
C ILE A 597 -4.76 8.94 -32.78
N ASN A 598 -4.72 10.23 -33.09
CA ASN A 598 -4.46 11.27 -32.10
C ASN A 598 -5.54 11.30 -31.01
N ALA A 599 -6.83 11.26 -31.37
CA ALA A 599 -7.94 11.20 -30.43
C ALA A 599 -7.91 9.92 -29.57
N PHE A 600 -7.51 8.79 -30.16
CA PHE A 600 -7.30 7.53 -29.46
C PHE A 600 -6.24 7.65 -28.36
N LEU A 601 -5.05 8.16 -28.69
CA LEU A 601 -3.92 8.29 -27.76
C LEU A 601 -4.20 9.30 -26.65
N ILE A 602 -4.80 10.45 -26.99
CA ILE A 602 -5.23 11.42 -25.99
C ILE A 602 -6.22 10.76 -25.02
N SER A 603 -7.23 10.06 -25.53
CA SER A 603 -8.20 9.36 -24.68
C SER A 603 -7.53 8.29 -23.80
N PHE A 604 -6.59 7.52 -24.34
CA PHE A 604 -5.82 6.54 -23.59
C PHE A 604 -5.02 7.17 -22.44
N ILE A 605 -4.27 8.24 -22.70
CA ILE A 605 -3.48 8.95 -21.68
C ILE A 605 -4.39 9.51 -20.58
N LEU A 606 -5.52 10.11 -20.95
CA LEU A 606 -6.47 10.65 -19.98
C LEU A 606 -7.05 9.55 -19.08
N MET A 607 -7.43 8.40 -19.66
CA MET A 607 -7.93 7.25 -18.88
C MET A 607 -6.85 6.68 -17.96
N PHE A 608 -5.61 6.58 -18.45
CA PHE A 608 -4.47 6.12 -17.65
C PHE A 608 -4.22 7.04 -16.45
N ILE A 609 -4.22 8.36 -16.67
CA ILE A 609 -4.03 9.36 -15.60
C ILE A 609 -5.15 9.25 -14.56
N GLU A 610 -6.41 9.09 -14.99
CA GLU A 610 -7.55 8.99 -14.08
C GLU A 610 -7.47 7.74 -13.18
N VAL A 611 -7.07 6.60 -13.75
CA VAL A 611 -6.86 5.36 -12.98
C VAL A 611 -5.67 5.51 -12.02
N LEU A 612 -4.57 6.12 -12.45
CA LEU A 612 -3.42 6.41 -11.58
C LEU A 612 -3.82 7.32 -10.41
N ARG A 613 -4.54 8.42 -10.70
CA ARG A 613 -5.05 9.36 -9.70
C ARG A 613 -5.89 8.66 -8.64
N ARG A 614 -6.80 7.76 -9.06
CA ARG A 614 -7.63 6.98 -8.14
C ARG A 614 -6.81 6.05 -7.25
N SER A 615 -5.77 5.40 -7.80
CA SER A 615 -4.89 4.53 -7.00
C SER A 615 -4.13 5.29 -5.91
N ILE A 616 -3.68 6.52 -6.21
CA ILE A 616 -3.06 7.42 -5.23
C ILE A 616 -4.09 7.78 -4.16
N TRP A 617 -5.30 8.18 -4.57
CA TRP A 617 -6.39 8.52 -3.66
C TRP A 617 -6.71 7.37 -2.69
N ILE A 618 -6.74 6.11 -3.15
CA ILE A 618 -7.00 4.93 -2.29
C ILE A 618 -5.99 4.83 -1.15
N CYS A 619 -4.69 5.03 -1.43
CA CYS A 619 -3.63 4.97 -0.41
C CYS A 619 -3.90 5.96 0.74
N PHE A 620 -4.12 7.23 0.40
CA PHE A 620 -4.34 8.28 1.39
C PHE A 620 -5.71 8.19 2.06
N ARG A 621 -6.75 7.76 1.32
CA ARG A 621 -8.10 7.54 1.86
C ARG A 621 -8.12 6.45 2.93
N LEU A 622 -7.54 5.29 2.63
CA LEU A 622 -7.49 4.16 3.55
C LEU A 622 -6.58 4.43 4.74
N GLU A 623 -5.48 5.16 4.53
CA GLU A 623 -4.64 5.62 5.63
C GLU A 623 -5.38 6.60 6.55
N ASN A 624 -6.14 7.55 5.99
CA ASN A 624 -6.98 8.44 6.79
C ASN A 624 -8.05 7.69 7.57
N GLU A 625 -8.69 6.71 6.94
CA GLU A 625 -9.65 5.85 7.60
C GLU A 625 -9.00 5.01 8.71
N HIS A 626 -7.79 4.48 8.50
CA HIS A 626 -7.02 3.74 9.52
C HIS A 626 -6.80 4.58 10.77
N VAL A 627 -6.35 5.82 10.56
CA VAL A 627 -5.85 6.67 11.64
C VAL A 627 -6.98 7.41 12.37
N THR A 628 -8.02 7.82 11.66
CA THR A 628 -9.04 8.74 12.20
C THR A 628 -10.46 8.19 12.22
N ASN A 629 -10.74 7.04 11.59
CA ASN A 629 -12.10 6.53 11.38
C ASN A 629 -13.03 7.61 10.78
N ALA A 630 -12.51 8.41 9.83
CA ALA A 630 -13.16 9.63 9.35
C ALA A 630 -14.58 9.41 8.83
N SER A 631 -14.87 8.22 8.30
CA SER A 631 -16.16 7.88 7.69
C SER A 631 -17.12 7.18 8.65
N ARG A 632 -16.69 6.94 9.89
CA ARG A 632 -17.43 6.23 10.96
C ARG A 632 -17.95 4.85 10.55
N TYR A 633 -17.25 4.14 9.67
CA TYR A 633 -17.61 2.77 9.28
C TYR A 633 -17.36 1.73 10.38
N ARG A 634 -16.64 2.12 11.44
CA ARG A 634 -16.18 1.25 12.52
C ARG A 634 -16.68 1.78 13.85
N ALA A 635 -17.15 0.91 14.74
CA ALA A 635 -17.45 1.27 16.14
C ALA A 635 -16.17 1.46 16.98
N ILE A 636 -15.08 0.80 16.59
CA ILE A 636 -13.80 0.79 17.30
C ILE A 636 -12.87 1.85 16.69
N LEU A 637 -12.30 2.72 17.51
CA LEU A 637 -11.40 3.80 17.08
C LEU A 637 -9.99 3.29 16.73
N TRP A 638 -9.49 2.28 17.44
CA TRP A 638 -8.13 1.76 17.28
C TRP A 638 -8.05 0.61 16.25
N VAL A 639 -7.06 0.66 15.35
CA VAL A 639 -6.75 -0.41 14.38
C VAL A 639 -5.32 -0.91 14.60
N PRO A 640 -5.09 -2.23 14.69
CA PRO A 640 -3.73 -2.75 14.76
C PRO A 640 -2.98 -2.45 13.46
N LYS A 641 -1.72 -1.99 13.55
CA LYS A 641 -0.87 -1.79 12.37
C LYS A 641 -0.57 -3.15 11.74
N MET A 642 -0.51 -3.20 10.41
CA MET A 642 -0.02 -4.41 9.75
C MET A 642 1.45 -4.61 10.13
N THR A 643 1.81 -5.86 10.45
CA THR A 643 3.20 -6.26 10.68
C THR A 643 3.98 -5.87 9.44
N LYS A 644 4.94 -4.97 9.60
CA LYS A 644 5.87 -4.63 8.52
C LYS A 644 6.63 -5.92 8.23
N SER A 645 6.34 -6.59 7.12
CA SER A 645 7.29 -7.57 6.61
C SER A 645 8.57 -6.78 6.40
N LYS A 646 9.61 -7.12 7.16
CA LYS A 646 10.93 -6.56 6.89
C LYS A 646 11.21 -6.94 5.44
N LYS A 647 11.28 -5.93 4.58
CA LYS A 647 11.94 -6.04 3.28
C LYS A 647 13.34 -6.57 3.56
N PHE A 648 13.58 -7.81 3.16
CA PHE A 648 14.91 -8.26 2.83
C PHE A 648 15.11 -8.00 1.32
#